data_AF-A0AAD8DUT0-F1
#
_entry.id   AF-A0AAD8DUT0-F1
#
_cell.length_a   1.000
_cell.length_b   1.000
_cell.length_c   1.000
_cell.angle_alpha   90.00
_cell.angle_beta   90.00
_cell.angle_gamma   90.00
#
_symmetry.space_group_name_H-M   'P 1'
#
loop_
_entity.id
_entity.type
_entity.pdbx_description
1 polymer ?
#
loop_
_entity_poly.entity_id
_entity_poly.type
_entity_poly.pdbx_seq_one_letter_code
_entity_poly.pdbx_strand_id
1 'polypeptide(L)'
;MCQTDSDKIYKYTVCYHKKLQKYKKYCKLLKSSHLLANGVLDFMTMPAPHVRQEKQQDNVSLLSEVLSTTDELPRKNNEHATKKRPMRLISKRAQSASPVVPRERVSIQSLGGKKPTERRCSSLSPSSALLKKSRDNFAASCISAPDGMFQPFTISPENDPEKDLVMPQCVLAKVNRILSTKKREFIKLRKALISQQNLLLENFAQLKELEARAGNTNVDDSVGEVRVLSLTGWPAHDLLMLVRDDLDLPVNSEISGLLGPHALQQITSQLNPIPEEMLAVCAELMARRIELLNLMRGKHRNDRSTYLTNLEWKTKNTEFDQETEKLHRMVAGTAENLKAKINYSLELAKIPWVDRETLTKKIERLQKEILIIQHKNEEISKKDSEVVKEAQSQSLESLPNYQALVEELAKERAARETLKEVVSAAESMLRVARARIATLERQLKETRTELETARKKHKDLEQLYRHRENSYDARSKKLIEVSKTGEMTIDALSRQRDALELRVKELREQAEQAEKAAILKAAEQRARTESLQAKVAEQLSAQEKAKAATEGRVMELEAKVKELEEQLQALRERSVRLVDAERRRCLEYVPSKENEPSDRETEIWKELQVTRVALARVEEELRQSRADKDSFLNSLSRIAQEGADNVQEKIATELLDREQKITKLQHIIEEQRENEKSMEQSMTQYENQLAALRLEVKRLRNYEGYSKEVPYQDLHTELLELHMQVETLSRERTALVTAAASRALMLERHERSADLFSRMVRARRDLAALLDARSEPPPLDDNAQAEASRSLSSMCASAADTWTALRAERARVLRLESAVLAQSLQLEREGRVRTQLERRRAILEREVMRTHQDGASHPAVVNPIRNSNCGHSWT
;
A
#
# COMPACT_ATOMS: atom_id res chain seq x y z
N MET A 1 44.09 -1.86 -31.42
CA MET A 1 43.50 -2.26 -30.12
C MET A 1 43.73 -1.23 -29.00
N CYS A 2 44.80 -0.42 -29.02
CA CYS A 2 45.24 0.39 -27.87
C CYS A 2 44.25 1.40 -27.25
N GLN A 3 43.16 1.79 -27.94
CA GLN A 3 42.15 2.72 -27.39
C GLN A 3 41.29 2.09 -26.27
N THR A 4 41.03 0.78 -26.30
CA THR A 4 40.11 0.15 -25.32
C THR A 4 40.66 0.07 -23.90
N ASP A 5 41.97 0.17 -23.72
CA ASP A 5 42.60 0.03 -22.40
C ASP A 5 42.90 1.38 -21.74
N SER A 6 43.17 2.42 -22.53
CA SER A 6 43.16 3.81 -22.04
C SER A 6 41.84 4.17 -21.36
N ASP A 7 40.72 3.78 -21.98
CA ASP A 7 39.37 4.04 -21.48
C ASP A 7 39.04 3.23 -20.19
N LYS A 8 39.63 2.03 -20.02
CA LYS A 8 39.58 1.27 -18.75
C LYS A 8 40.40 1.96 -17.66
N ILE A 9 41.64 2.38 -17.96
CA ILE A 9 42.54 3.06 -17.02
C ILE A 9 41.90 4.37 -16.54
N TYR A 10 41.27 5.15 -17.43
CA TYR A 10 40.55 6.36 -17.08
C TYR A 10 39.38 6.07 -16.13
N LYS A 11 38.54 5.08 -16.44
CA LYS A 11 37.41 4.65 -15.59
C LYS A 11 37.87 4.16 -14.22
N TYR A 12 38.98 3.42 -14.15
CA TYR A 12 39.58 2.96 -12.89
C TYR A 12 40.09 4.14 -12.06
N THR A 13 40.79 5.08 -12.70
CA THR A 13 41.32 6.31 -12.07
C THR A 13 40.20 7.18 -11.48
N VAL A 14 39.11 7.39 -12.23
CA VAL A 14 37.93 8.12 -11.75
C VAL A 14 37.23 7.39 -10.60
N CYS A 15 37.16 6.05 -10.63
CA CYS A 15 36.61 5.26 -9.53
C CYS A 15 37.48 5.38 -8.26
N TYR A 16 38.80 5.27 -8.40
CA TYR A 16 39.77 5.42 -7.31
C TYR A 16 39.69 6.81 -6.68
N HIS A 17 39.65 7.88 -7.49
CA HIS A 17 39.52 9.25 -6.99
C HIS A 17 38.20 9.48 -6.23
N LYS A 18 37.08 8.90 -6.69
CA LYS A 18 35.79 8.93 -5.97
C LYS A 18 35.83 8.16 -4.65
N LYS A 19 36.51 7.00 -4.57
CA LYS A 19 36.74 6.28 -3.31
C LYS A 19 37.62 7.10 -2.35
N LEU A 20 38.70 7.69 -2.85
CA LEU A 20 39.63 8.51 -2.05
C LEU A 20 38.96 9.78 -1.48
N GLN A 21 38.07 10.44 -2.24
CA GLN A 21 37.29 11.55 -1.70
C GLN A 21 36.26 11.11 -0.65
N LYS A 22 35.58 9.96 -0.82
CA LYS A 22 34.73 9.39 0.24
C LYS A 22 35.51 9.12 1.52
N TYR A 23 36.71 8.53 1.41
CA TYR A 23 37.60 8.29 2.55
C TYR A 23 38.03 9.60 3.23
N LYS A 24 38.49 10.61 2.47
CA LYS A 24 38.81 11.95 3.01
C LYS A 24 37.61 12.61 3.70
N LYS A 25 36.38 12.40 3.23
CA LYS A 25 35.15 12.91 3.87
C LYS A 25 34.81 12.16 5.17
N TYR A 26 35.02 10.84 5.20
CA TYR A 26 34.87 10.02 6.41
C TYR A 26 35.90 10.39 7.51
N CYS A 27 37.17 10.56 7.14
CA CYS A 27 38.21 11.00 8.08
C CYS A 27 37.99 12.43 8.61
N LYS A 28 37.36 13.32 7.82
CA LYS A 28 36.89 14.61 8.34
C LYS A 28 35.76 14.44 9.36
N LEU A 29 34.80 13.54 9.10
CA LEU A 29 33.69 13.25 10.01
C LEU A 29 34.19 12.75 11.38
N LEU A 30 35.13 11.79 11.37
CA LEU A 30 35.79 11.27 12.58
C LEU A 30 36.52 12.36 13.38
N LYS A 31 37.23 13.27 12.70
CA LYS A 31 37.89 14.40 13.36
C LYS A 31 36.90 15.40 13.98
N SER A 32 35.73 15.62 13.36
CA SER A 32 34.68 16.45 13.97
C SER A 32 34.00 15.79 15.17
N SER A 33 33.82 14.46 15.19
CA SER A 33 33.17 13.77 16.32
C SER A 33 34.03 13.74 17.59
N HIS A 34 35.37 13.74 17.47
CA HIS A 34 36.26 13.80 18.65
C HIS A 34 36.28 15.16 19.36
N LEU A 35 35.81 16.25 18.72
CA LEU A 35 35.78 17.59 19.31
C LEU A 35 34.51 17.89 20.13
N LEU A 36 33.55 16.97 20.20
CA LEU A 36 32.29 17.12 20.95
C LEU A 36 32.19 16.15 22.16
N ALA A 37 33.25 15.40 22.46
CA ALA A 37 33.23 14.34 23.48
C ALA A 37 33.78 14.77 24.85
N ASN A 38 34.58 15.85 24.92
CA ASN A 38 35.18 16.33 26.18
C ASN A 38 34.62 17.70 26.55
N GLY A 39 33.73 17.74 27.55
CA GLY A 39 33.21 18.98 28.13
C GLY A 39 32.76 18.78 29.58
N VAL A 40 33.31 19.62 30.47
CA VAL A 40 32.94 19.81 31.88
C VAL A 40 33.17 18.62 32.83
N LEU A 41 34.30 18.67 33.54
CA LEU A 41 34.40 18.36 34.98
C LEU A 41 35.69 18.98 35.54
N ASP A 42 35.61 19.71 36.66
CA ASP A 42 36.72 20.44 37.26
C ASP A 42 37.52 19.60 38.28
N PHE A 43 38.86 19.72 38.32
CA PHE A 43 39.62 20.28 39.46
C PHE A 43 41.16 20.24 39.29
N MET A 44 41.82 21.24 39.89
CA MET A 44 43.23 21.32 40.37
C MET A 44 44.47 20.96 39.50
N THR A 45 45.19 22.02 39.11
CA THR A 45 46.54 22.39 39.62
C THR A 45 47.73 21.39 39.60
N MET A 46 48.61 21.56 38.59
CA MET A 46 50.10 21.38 38.62
C MET A 46 50.71 19.96 38.85
N PRO A 47 52.01 19.73 38.50
CA PRO A 47 52.82 20.30 37.42
C PRO A 47 53.39 19.21 36.46
N ALA A 48 54.18 19.61 35.45
CA ALA A 48 54.93 18.69 34.58
C ALA A 48 56.14 18.04 35.30
N PRO A 49 56.75 16.98 34.74
CA PRO A 49 57.98 17.21 33.96
C PRO A 49 58.22 16.28 32.75
N HIS A 50 59.14 16.68 31.84
CA HIS A 50 60.13 15.88 31.05
C HIS A 50 59.72 14.50 30.44
N VAL A 51 60.09 14.08 29.21
CA VAL A 51 61.42 14.09 28.55
C VAL A 51 61.36 13.38 27.17
N ARG A 52 62.37 13.60 26.32
CA ARG A 52 62.80 12.85 25.09
C ARG A 52 61.81 12.62 23.93
N GLN A 53 62.18 13.24 22.81
CA GLN A 53 62.05 12.68 21.47
C GLN A 53 62.81 11.35 21.38
N GLU A 54 62.33 10.42 20.56
CA GLU A 54 63.24 9.51 19.83
C GLU A 54 62.63 9.18 18.46
N LYS A 55 63.47 8.71 17.52
CA LYS A 55 63.08 8.51 16.12
C LYS A 55 62.33 7.19 15.93
N GLN A 56 61.37 7.15 15.01
CA GLN A 56 60.97 5.91 14.36
C GLN A 56 61.24 6.01 12.86
N GLN A 57 61.72 4.91 12.29
CA GLN A 57 62.36 4.84 10.98
C GLN A 57 61.60 3.82 10.11
N ASP A 58 61.70 3.97 8.78
CA ASP A 58 60.78 3.34 7.83
C ASP A 58 60.81 1.80 7.81
N ASN A 59 59.63 1.20 7.58
CA ASN A 59 59.42 -0.23 7.45
C ASN A 59 58.85 -0.55 6.06
N VAL A 60 59.71 -0.95 5.11
CA VAL A 60 59.30 -1.50 3.80
C VAL A 60 60.27 -2.60 3.33
N SER A 61 59.96 -3.86 3.61
CA SER A 61 60.32 -5.00 2.76
C SER A 61 59.55 -6.26 3.20
N LEU A 62 58.88 -6.93 2.25
CA LEU A 62 58.41 -8.32 2.39
C LEU A 62 57.94 -8.87 1.03
N LEU A 63 58.90 -9.32 0.23
CA LEU A 63 58.70 -10.30 -0.84
C LEU A 63 58.89 -11.68 -0.18
N SER A 64 57.93 -12.62 -0.18
CA SER A 64 57.40 -13.41 -1.31
C SER A 64 58.39 -14.47 -1.83
N GLU A 65 58.58 -15.54 -1.05
CA GLU A 65 59.48 -16.65 -1.40
C GLU A 65 58.92 -18.00 -0.90
N VAL A 66 58.11 -18.67 -1.74
CA VAL A 66 57.83 -20.12 -1.68
C VAL A 66 57.46 -20.61 -3.08
N LEU A 67 58.29 -21.45 -3.71
CA LEU A 67 57.85 -22.56 -4.57
C LEU A 67 59.05 -23.44 -5.03
N SER A 68 58.75 -24.71 -5.31
CA SER A 68 59.57 -25.69 -6.06
C SER A 68 60.63 -26.51 -5.31
N THR A 69 60.32 -27.80 -5.12
CA THR A 69 61.24 -28.94 -5.23
C THR A 69 60.51 -30.06 -6.00
N THR A 70 61.24 -31.00 -6.60
CA THR A 70 60.79 -31.81 -7.76
C THR A 70 60.73 -33.31 -7.52
N ASP A 71 59.93 -33.99 -8.36
CA ASP A 71 59.98 -35.39 -8.85
C ASP A 71 60.61 -36.53 -8.02
N GLU A 72 59.87 -37.65 -7.93
CA GLU A 72 60.36 -38.92 -8.49
C GLU A 72 59.21 -39.89 -8.87
N LEU A 73 59.52 -40.98 -9.59
CA LEU A 73 58.53 -41.91 -10.20
C LEU A 73 58.53 -43.32 -9.52
N PRO A 74 58.29 -44.49 -10.18
CA PRO A 74 57.10 -45.28 -9.83
C PRO A 74 57.35 -46.74 -9.43
N ARG A 75 56.42 -47.38 -8.70
CA ARG A 75 56.38 -48.85 -8.52
C ARG A 75 54.97 -49.45 -8.60
N LYS A 76 54.93 -50.77 -8.87
CA LYS A 76 53.76 -51.60 -9.21
C LYS A 76 53.60 -52.76 -8.20
N ASN A 77 52.36 -53.25 -8.07
CA ASN A 77 51.95 -54.53 -7.45
C ASN A 77 52.19 -54.63 -5.91
N ASN A 78 51.55 -55.52 -5.12
CA ASN A 78 50.63 -56.62 -5.47
C ASN A 78 49.40 -56.73 -4.51
N GLU A 79 48.78 -57.91 -4.39
CA GLU A 79 47.37 -58.14 -3.99
C GLU A 79 47.09 -58.48 -2.50
N HIS A 80 45.79 -58.60 -2.17
CA HIS A 80 45.17 -59.35 -1.05
C HIS A 80 45.26 -58.74 0.39
N ALA A 81 44.29 -58.95 1.30
CA ALA A 81 42.89 -59.41 1.16
C ALA A 81 42.00 -59.11 2.40
N THR A 82 40.69 -58.90 2.17
CA THR A 82 39.53 -59.17 3.06
C THR A 82 39.51 -58.74 4.54
N LYS A 83 38.47 -57.98 4.94
CA LYS A 83 37.55 -58.39 6.03
C LYS A 83 36.20 -57.63 6.05
N LYS A 84 35.14 -58.42 6.15
CA LYS A 84 33.71 -58.15 5.95
C LYS A 84 33.06 -57.21 6.99
N ARG A 85 32.05 -56.43 6.58
CA ARG A 85 30.98 -55.89 7.47
C ARG A 85 29.85 -56.93 7.65
N PRO A 86 29.13 -56.97 8.79
CA PRO A 86 27.85 -57.67 8.92
C PRO A 86 26.64 -56.79 8.53
N MET A 87 25.50 -57.43 8.22
CA MET A 87 24.21 -56.78 7.91
C MET A 87 23.35 -56.50 9.16
N ARG A 88 22.29 -55.71 9.00
CA ARG A 88 20.97 -55.99 9.61
C ARG A 88 19.81 -55.49 8.72
N LEU A 89 18.70 -56.22 8.72
CA LEU A 89 17.42 -55.89 8.06
C LEU A 89 16.66 -54.86 8.92
N ILE A 90 15.91 -53.89 8.37
CA ILE A 90 14.60 -53.98 7.69
C ILE A 90 13.51 -54.67 8.53
N SER A 91 12.66 -53.88 9.21
CA SER A 91 11.23 -54.22 9.40
C SER A 91 10.36 -53.00 9.76
N LYS A 92 9.47 -52.65 8.82
CA LYS A 92 8.12 -52.05 8.94
C LYS A 92 7.68 -51.38 10.28
N ARG A 93 7.17 -50.14 10.20
CA ARG A 93 5.84 -49.82 10.77
C ARG A 93 5.14 -48.60 10.12
N ALA A 94 3.83 -48.79 9.85
CA ALA A 94 2.71 -47.83 9.69
C ALA A 94 2.82 -46.58 8.78
N GLN A 95 1.75 -46.34 8.02
CA GLN A 95 1.44 -45.09 7.32
C GLN A 95 0.25 -44.38 7.98
N SER A 96 0.29 -43.05 8.04
CA SER A 96 -0.89 -42.16 8.14
C SER A 96 -0.45 -40.75 7.72
N ALA A 97 -0.53 -40.40 6.43
CA ALA A 97 -1.74 -39.92 5.75
C ALA A 97 -2.19 -38.53 6.25
N SER A 98 -1.84 -37.50 5.49
CA SER A 98 -2.40 -36.14 5.57
C SER A 98 -2.64 -35.66 4.13
N PRO A 99 -3.82 -35.08 3.80
CA PRO A 99 -4.23 -34.90 2.40
C PRO A 99 -3.70 -33.60 1.78
N VAL A 100 -3.12 -33.70 0.59
CA VAL A 100 -2.91 -32.56 -0.31
C VAL A 100 -4.18 -32.35 -1.14
N VAL A 101 -4.75 -31.15 -1.10
CA VAL A 101 -5.93 -30.78 -1.90
C VAL A 101 -5.47 -30.15 -3.23
N PRO A 102 -5.80 -30.74 -4.40
CA PRO A 102 -5.48 -30.15 -5.70
C PRO A 102 -6.37 -28.94 -6.03
N ARG A 103 -5.87 -28.05 -6.89
CA ARG A 103 -6.71 -27.11 -7.66
C ARG A 103 -7.41 -27.87 -8.79
N GLU A 104 -8.73 -27.74 -8.93
CA GLU A 104 -9.44 -28.15 -10.14
C GLU A 104 -10.02 -26.95 -10.93
N ARG A 105 -10.24 -27.20 -12.23
CA ARG A 105 -10.80 -26.25 -13.20
C ARG A 105 -12.28 -26.54 -13.42
N VAL A 106 -13.03 -25.51 -13.84
CA VAL A 106 -14.45 -25.61 -14.18
C VAL A 106 -14.69 -26.57 -15.36
N SER A 107 -15.64 -27.48 -15.21
CA SER A 107 -16.43 -28.04 -16.32
C SER A 107 -17.84 -28.41 -15.83
N ILE A 108 -18.74 -28.75 -16.76
CA ILE A 108 -20.20 -28.81 -16.58
C ILE A 108 -20.70 -30.19 -17.04
N GLN A 109 -21.49 -30.94 -16.23
CA GLN A 109 -22.92 -31.23 -16.50
C GLN A 109 -23.61 -32.23 -15.52
N SER A 110 -24.92 -31.99 -15.32
CA SER A 110 -26.01 -32.98 -15.12
C SER A 110 -26.33 -33.57 -13.72
N LEU A 111 -27.65 -33.59 -13.45
CA LEU A 111 -28.50 -34.57 -12.73
C LEU A 111 -28.20 -34.96 -11.26
N GLY A 112 -29.23 -34.84 -10.41
CA GLY A 112 -29.29 -35.47 -9.07
C GLY A 112 -29.86 -34.55 -7.98
N GLY A 113 -31.18 -34.46 -7.85
CA GLY A 113 -31.83 -33.57 -6.86
C GLY A 113 -32.31 -34.26 -5.59
N LYS A 114 -32.24 -33.56 -4.45
CA LYS A 114 -33.06 -33.75 -3.23
C LYS A 114 -33.13 -32.44 -2.44
N LYS A 115 -34.24 -32.19 -1.74
CA LYS A 115 -34.48 -30.98 -0.92
C LYS A 115 -33.78 -31.12 0.44
N PRO A 116 -33.56 -30.01 1.18
CA PRO A 116 -34.59 -29.59 2.12
C PRO A 116 -34.95 -28.09 2.07
N THR A 117 -35.90 -27.72 2.91
CA THR A 117 -36.55 -26.41 3.06
C THR A 117 -35.67 -25.31 3.65
N GLU A 118 -35.84 -24.08 3.17
CA GLU A 118 -35.75 -22.90 4.04
C GLU A 118 -36.77 -21.81 3.64
N ARG A 119 -36.96 -20.80 4.50
CA ARG A 119 -38.23 -20.02 4.57
C ARG A 119 -38.22 -18.73 3.73
N ARG A 120 -39.40 -18.39 3.17
CA ARG A 120 -39.64 -17.08 2.55
C ARG A 120 -39.80 -15.99 3.60
N CYS A 121 -39.14 -14.85 3.39
CA CYS A 121 -39.62 -13.54 3.82
C CYS A 121 -39.69 -12.64 2.57
N SER A 122 -40.89 -12.52 1.98
CA SER A 122 -41.14 -11.69 0.80
C SER A 122 -41.86 -10.41 1.19
N SER A 123 -41.16 -9.27 1.16
CA SER A 123 -41.78 -7.95 1.27
C SER A 123 -42.63 -7.65 0.03
N LEU A 124 -43.79 -7.03 0.24
CA LEU A 124 -44.72 -6.65 -0.83
C LEU A 124 -44.76 -5.13 -0.97
N SER A 125 -44.58 -4.65 -2.20
CA SER A 125 -44.89 -3.28 -2.62
C SER A 125 -45.45 -3.34 -4.04
N PRO A 126 -46.72 -2.94 -4.29
CA PRO A 126 -47.35 -3.09 -5.59
C PRO A 126 -47.02 -1.92 -6.52
N SER A 127 -46.37 -2.18 -7.65
CA SER A 127 -46.31 -1.24 -8.77
C SER A 127 -47.45 -1.52 -9.76
N SER A 128 -48.25 -0.52 -10.04
CA SER A 128 -49.29 -0.56 -11.07
C SER A 128 -48.67 -0.44 -12.48
N ALA A 129 -49.05 -1.34 -13.39
CA ALA A 129 -48.74 -1.23 -14.81
C ALA A 129 -49.93 -1.69 -15.66
N LEU A 130 -50.30 -0.86 -16.64
CA LEU A 130 -51.39 -1.15 -17.57
C LEU A 130 -51.04 -2.29 -18.53
N LEU A 131 -52.05 -3.04 -18.97
CA LEU A 131 -52.04 -3.71 -20.28
C LEU A 131 -53.44 -3.65 -20.91
N LYS A 132 -53.49 -3.57 -22.25
CA LYS A 132 -54.68 -3.16 -23.03
C LYS A 132 -54.78 -3.96 -24.34
N LYS A 133 -55.78 -4.83 -24.44
CA LYS A 133 -56.30 -5.55 -25.63
C LYS A 133 -57.70 -6.08 -25.25
N SER A 134 -58.80 -6.10 -26.02
CA SER A 134 -59.10 -6.07 -27.47
C SER A 134 -58.66 -7.33 -28.24
N ARG A 135 -59.52 -8.07 -28.97
CA ARG A 135 -60.99 -8.00 -29.19
C ARG A 135 -61.45 -9.41 -29.68
N ASP A 136 -62.71 -9.56 -30.09
CA ASP A 136 -63.26 -10.60 -30.99
C ASP A 136 -63.61 -11.97 -30.33
N ASN A 137 -64.67 -12.71 -30.74
CA ASN A 137 -65.99 -12.35 -31.31
C ASN A 137 -66.98 -13.55 -31.20
N PHE A 138 -68.23 -13.38 -31.67
CA PHE A 138 -69.34 -14.38 -31.75
C PHE A 138 -70.01 -14.81 -30.41
N ALA A 139 -71.26 -15.32 -30.37
CA ALA A 139 -72.49 -14.98 -31.14
C ALA A 139 -73.77 -15.63 -30.51
N ALA A 140 -74.91 -14.93 -30.63
CA ALA A 140 -76.29 -15.44 -30.84
C ALA A 140 -76.98 -16.51 -29.92
N SER A 141 -78.07 -16.04 -29.28
CA SER A 141 -79.45 -16.60 -29.36
C SER A 141 -79.98 -17.77 -28.47
N CYS A 142 -81.04 -17.43 -27.72
CA CYS A 142 -82.34 -18.13 -27.55
C CYS A 142 -82.46 -19.55 -26.95
N ILE A 143 -83.32 -19.70 -25.92
CA ILE A 143 -84.61 -20.47 -25.91
C ILE A 143 -85.28 -20.31 -24.51
N SER A 144 -86.57 -20.71 -24.35
CA SER A 144 -87.49 -20.21 -23.31
C SER A 144 -88.36 -21.26 -22.60
N ALA A 145 -88.59 -21.05 -21.28
CA ALA A 145 -89.79 -21.45 -20.50
C ALA A 145 -90.14 -22.97 -20.45
N PRO A 146 -91.25 -23.43 -19.80
CA PRO A 146 -92.14 -22.82 -18.77
C PRO A 146 -91.93 -23.53 -17.40
N ASP A 147 -92.81 -23.61 -16.38
CA ASP A 147 -94.15 -23.07 -16.04
C ASP A 147 -94.26 -22.91 -14.49
N GLY A 148 -95.47 -22.81 -13.88
CA GLY A 148 -95.68 -22.99 -12.44
C GLY A 148 -96.97 -22.43 -11.81
N MET A 149 -98.12 -22.38 -12.49
CA MET A 149 -99.36 -21.85 -11.90
C MET A 149 -100.05 -22.77 -10.86
N PHE A 150 -100.55 -22.20 -9.75
CA PHE A 150 -101.81 -22.62 -9.11
C PHE A 150 -102.46 -21.52 -8.25
N GLN A 151 -103.79 -21.42 -8.33
CA GLN A 151 -104.75 -20.66 -7.54
C GLN A 151 -106.14 -21.33 -7.77
N PRO A 152 -107.24 -20.95 -7.07
CA PRO A 152 -107.38 -20.08 -5.90
C PRO A 152 -108.12 -20.77 -4.73
N PHE A 153 -108.38 -20.04 -3.63
CA PHE A 153 -109.61 -20.20 -2.84
C PHE A 153 -109.99 -18.87 -2.18
N THR A 154 -111.30 -18.63 -2.02
CA THR A 154 -111.89 -17.36 -1.61
C THR A 154 -112.67 -17.49 -0.30
N ILE A 155 -112.34 -16.67 0.70
CA ILE A 155 -113.23 -16.32 1.82
C ILE A 155 -113.08 -14.80 2.11
N SER A 156 -114.20 -14.17 2.46
CA SER A 156 -114.39 -12.78 2.90
C SER A 156 -115.65 -12.78 3.81
N PRO A 157 -115.94 -11.76 4.65
CA PRO A 157 -115.33 -10.43 4.77
C PRO A 157 -114.97 -10.05 6.24
N GLU A 158 -115.01 -8.75 6.54
CA GLU A 158 -115.10 -8.12 7.88
C GLU A 158 -113.92 -8.28 8.86
N ASN A 159 -113.03 -7.29 8.86
CA ASN A 159 -112.95 -6.26 9.93
C ASN A 159 -112.07 -5.08 9.46
N ASP A 160 -112.30 -3.88 9.99
CA ASP A 160 -111.47 -2.69 9.69
C ASP A 160 -110.08 -2.78 10.35
N PRO A 161 -108.99 -2.48 9.60
CA PRO A 161 -107.73 -2.03 10.16
C PRO A 161 -107.46 -0.55 9.83
N GLU A 162 -106.74 0.13 10.70
CA GLU A 162 -106.32 1.52 10.50
C GLU A 162 -105.43 1.69 9.25
N LYS A 163 -105.30 2.93 8.76
CA LYS A 163 -104.52 3.27 7.55
C LYS A 163 -103.02 3.08 7.77
N ASP A 164 -102.58 1.83 7.68
CA ASP A 164 -101.16 1.47 7.70
C ASP A 164 -100.45 2.13 6.51
N LEU A 165 -99.42 2.93 6.78
CA LEU A 165 -98.72 3.72 5.77
C LEU A 165 -97.78 2.82 4.98
N VAL A 166 -98.32 2.13 3.96
CA VAL A 166 -97.59 1.25 3.04
C VAL A 166 -96.55 2.06 2.25
N MET A 167 -95.39 2.24 2.88
CA MET A 167 -94.22 2.89 2.31
C MET A 167 -93.83 2.18 1.00
N PRO A 168 -93.68 2.91 -0.13
CA PRO A 168 -93.44 2.29 -1.42
C PRO A 168 -92.23 1.34 -1.39
N GLN A 169 -92.33 0.19 -2.07
CA GLN A 169 -91.32 -0.88 -2.08
C GLN A 169 -89.89 -0.36 -2.33
N CYS A 170 -89.75 0.67 -3.19
CA CYS A 170 -88.49 1.33 -3.51
C CYS A 170 -87.92 2.18 -2.35
N VAL A 171 -88.77 2.81 -1.53
CA VAL A 171 -88.36 3.54 -0.31
C VAL A 171 -87.99 2.55 0.78
N LEU A 172 -88.78 1.49 1.00
CA LEU A 172 -88.44 0.39 1.91
C LEU A 172 -87.10 -0.26 1.53
N ALA A 173 -86.87 -0.54 0.25
CA ALA A 173 -85.59 -1.05 -0.24
C ALA A 173 -84.43 -0.05 -0.04
N LYS A 174 -84.66 1.25 -0.26
CA LYS A 174 -83.66 2.31 -0.04
C LYS A 174 -83.30 2.45 1.44
N VAL A 175 -84.30 2.47 2.33
CA VAL A 175 -84.14 2.50 3.79
C VAL A 175 -83.41 1.25 4.27
N ASN A 176 -83.82 0.04 3.86
CA ASN A 176 -83.13 -1.20 4.22
C ASN A 176 -81.68 -1.25 3.69
N ARG A 177 -81.39 -0.65 2.53
CA ARG A 177 -80.02 -0.54 1.99
C ARG A 177 -79.16 0.45 2.79
N ILE A 178 -79.73 1.58 3.22
CA ILE A 178 -79.09 2.58 4.11
C ILE A 178 -78.86 1.99 5.51
N LEU A 179 -79.85 1.28 6.07
CA LEU A 179 -79.74 0.59 7.35
C LEU A 179 -78.70 -0.54 7.26
N SER A 180 -78.58 -1.22 6.12
CA SER A 180 -77.54 -2.23 5.88
C SER A 180 -76.13 -1.65 5.65
N THR A 181 -75.97 -0.41 5.18
CA THR A 181 -74.66 0.28 5.22
C THR A 181 -74.36 0.80 6.62
N LYS A 182 -75.32 1.44 7.29
CA LYS A 182 -75.16 1.92 8.68
C LYS A 182 -74.88 0.80 9.68
N LYS A 183 -75.52 -0.37 9.56
CA LYS A 183 -75.21 -1.57 10.36
C LYS A 183 -73.77 -2.08 10.13
N ARG A 184 -73.25 -1.98 8.89
CA ARG A 184 -71.85 -2.32 8.57
C ARG A 184 -70.85 -1.26 9.06
N GLU A 185 -71.21 0.02 9.02
CA GLU A 185 -70.43 1.10 9.63
C GLU A 185 -70.39 0.96 11.16
N PHE A 186 -71.52 0.72 11.81
CA PHE A 186 -71.61 0.46 13.25
C PHE A 186 -70.78 -0.76 13.67
N ILE A 187 -70.80 -1.87 12.90
CA ILE A 187 -69.94 -3.03 13.18
C ILE A 187 -68.44 -2.68 13.03
N LYS A 188 -68.06 -1.83 12.07
CA LYS A 188 -66.67 -1.34 11.95
C LYS A 188 -66.29 -0.45 13.13
N LEU A 189 -67.14 0.52 13.50
CA LEU A 189 -66.92 1.42 14.63
C LEU A 189 -66.84 0.65 15.96
N ARG A 190 -67.74 -0.31 16.20
CA ARG A 190 -67.68 -1.20 17.37
C ARG A 190 -66.37 -2.00 17.43
N LYS A 191 -65.88 -2.51 16.30
CA LYS A 191 -64.57 -3.21 16.25
C LYS A 191 -63.40 -2.27 16.52
N ALA A 192 -63.44 -1.04 16.00
CA ALA A 192 -62.42 -0.02 16.27
C ALA A 192 -62.42 0.38 17.76
N LEU A 193 -63.59 0.64 18.34
CA LEU A 193 -63.76 0.99 19.75
C LEU A 193 -63.26 -0.11 20.68
N ILE A 194 -63.59 -1.38 20.41
CA ILE A 194 -63.06 -2.52 21.19
C ILE A 194 -61.53 -2.61 21.06
N SER A 195 -60.97 -2.34 19.88
CA SER A 195 -59.51 -2.30 19.69
C SER A 195 -58.84 -1.16 20.44
N GLN A 196 -59.48 0.01 20.53
CA GLN A 196 -58.99 1.16 21.29
C GLN A 196 -59.12 0.94 22.80
N GLN A 197 -60.22 0.33 23.25
CA GLN A 197 -60.45 -0.07 24.64
C GLN A 197 -59.38 -1.08 25.10
N ASN A 198 -59.07 -2.10 24.28
CA ASN A 198 -58.03 -3.07 24.60
C ASN A 198 -56.65 -2.40 24.70
N LEU A 199 -56.32 -1.49 23.77
CA LEU A 199 -55.06 -0.73 23.81
C LEU A 199 -54.98 0.19 25.04
N LEU A 200 -56.09 0.81 25.45
CA LEU A 200 -56.15 1.61 26.67
C LEU A 200 -55.89 0.77 27.92
N LEU A 201 -56.48 -0.43 28.00
CA LEU A 201 -56.25 -1.38 29.10
C LEU A 201 -54.81 -1.91 29.12
N GLU A 202 -54.22 -2.16 27.96
CA GLU A 202 -52.81 -2.56 27.82
C GLU A 202 -51.85 -1.46 28.29
N ASN A 203 -52.07 -0.22 27.85
CA ASN A 203 -51.31 0.96 28.30
C ASN A 203 -51.49 1.21 29.81
N PHE A 204 -52.70 1.03 30.35
CA PHE A 204 -52.97 1.16 31.79
C PHE A 204 -52.25 0.06 32.60
N ALA A 205 -52.20 -1.17 32.10
CA ALA A 205 -51.43 -2.25 32.73
C ALA A 205 -49.92 -1.94 32.75
N GLN A 206 -49.37 -1.41 31.65
CA GLN A 206 -47.97 -0.96 31.59
C GLN A 206 -47.70 0.21 32.56
N LEU A 207 -48.64 1.16 32.70
CA LEU A 207 -48.56 2.23 33.70
C LEU A 207 -48.57 1.69 35.14
N LYS A 208 -49.45 0.74 35.47
CA LYS A 208 -49.46 0.06 36.78
C LYS A 208 -48.19 -0.75 37.04
N GLU A 209 -47.59 -1.35 36.01
CA GLU A 209 -46.30 -2.04 36.11
C GLU A 209 -45.13 -1.06 36.35
N LEU A 210 -45.19 0.14 35.77
CA LEU A 210 -44.21 1.22 36.00
C LEU A 210 -44.38 1.84 37.40
N GLU A 211 -45.60 2.08 37.85
CA GLU A 211 -45.96 2.52 39.21
C GLU A 211 -45.42 1.54 40.27
N ALA A 212 -45.64 0.24 40.06
CA ALA A 212 -45.11 -0.81 40.92
C ALA A 212 -43.56 -0.90 40.91
N ARG A 213 -42.91 -0.60 39.77
CA ARG A 213 -41.43 -0.50 39.67
C ARG A 213 -40.87 0.77 40.28
N ALA A 214 -41.63 1.87 40.30
CA ALA A 214 -41.21 3.14 40.89
C ALA A 214 -41.25 3.12 42.42
N GLY A 215 -42.04 2.20 43.02
CA GLY A 215 -42.11 2.03 44.47
C GLY A 215 -42.96 3.09 45.18
N ASN A 216 -43.82 3.82 44.46
CA ASN A 216 -44.73 4.80 45.06
C ASN A 216 -45.74 4.11 45.98
N THR A 217 -45.61 4.30 47.30
CA THR A 217 -46.56 3.81 48.30
C THR A 217 -47.59 4.86 48.74
N ASN A 218 -47.53 6.08 48.20
CA ASN A 218 -48.48 7.14 48.49
C ASN A 218 -49.80 6.89 47.74
N VAL A 219 -50.91 6.80 48.47
CA VAL A 219 -52.23 6.50 47.88
C VAL A 219 -52.71 7.62 46.96
N ASP A 220 -52.42 8.88 47.31
CA ASP A 220 -52.88 10.07 46.59
C ASP A 220 -52.20 10.26 45.21
N ASP A 221 -50.98 9.72 45.02
CA ASP A 221 -50.24 9.72 43.75
C ASP A 221 -50.51 8.46 42.89
N SER A 222 -51.42 7.58 43.31
CA SER A 222 -51.67 6.31 42.61
C SER A 222 -52.49 6.51 41.32
N VAL A 223 -52.23 5.70 40.29
CA VAL A 223 -52.85 5.86 38.95
C VAL A 223 -54.34 5.40 38.92
N GLY A 224 -54.98 5.26 40.08
CA GLY A 224 -56.40 4.90 40.21
C GLY A 224 -56.76 3.48 39.75
N GLU A 225 -58.04 3.28 39.44
CA GLU A 225 -58.61 2.01 38.94
C GLU A 225 -59.46 2.28 37.68
N VAL A 226 -59.16 1.59 36.57
CA VAL A 226 -59.96 1.67 35.34
C VAL A 226 -61.03 0.57 35.33
N ARG A 227 -62.31 0.97 35.37
CA ARG A 227 -63.47 0.07 35.27
C ARG A 227 -64.12 0.14 33.90
N VAL A 228 -64.38 -1.02 33.30
CA VAL A 228 -65.17 -1.15 32.06
C VAL A 228 -66.63 -1.42 32.44
N LEU A 229 -67.53 -0.49 32.14
CA LEU A 229 -68.97 -0.67 32.32
C LEU A 229 -69.63 -1.15 31.02
N SER A 230 -70.46 -2.21 31.11
CA SER A 230 -71.24 -2.67 29.95
C SER A 230 -72.54 -1.90 29.86
N LEU A 231 -72.65 -1.02 28.86
CA LEU A 231 -73.86 -0.24 28.56
C LEU A 231 -74.97 -1.06 27.88
N THR A 232 -74.86 -2.39 27.88
CA THR A 232 -75.84 -3.32 27.30
C THR A 232 -77.12 -3.35 28.14
N GLY A 233 -78.22 -2.87 27.57
CA GLY A 233 -79.52 -2.80 28.24
C GLY A 233 -79.86 -1.42 28.83
N TRP A 234 -78.99 -0.43 28.68
CA TRP A 234 -79.28 0.95 29.10
C TRP A 234 -80.35 1.59 28.20
N PRO A 235 -81.32 2.35 28.76
CA PRO A 235 -82.25 3.16 27.98
C PRO A 235 -81.55 4.15 27.04
N ALA A 236 -82.20 4.47 25.92
CA ALA A 236 -81.68 5.43 24.95
C ALA A 236 -81.52 6.85 25.52
N HIS A 237 -82.32 7.21 26.53
CA HIS A 237 -82.20 8.47 27.26
C HIS A 237 -80.87 8.57 28.03
N ASP A 238 -80.57 7.55 28.83
CA ASP A 238 -79.38 7.45 29.67
C ASP A 238 -78.11 7.42 28.81
N LEU A 239 -78.16 6.73 27.66
CA LEU A 239 -77.11 6.75 26.65
C LEU A 239 -76.90 8.13 26.00
N LEU A 240 -77.95 8.95 25.88
CA LEU A 240 -77.84 10.34 25.40
C LEU A 240 -77.31 11.28 26.48
N MET A 241 -77.54 10.99 27.78
CA MET A 241 -76.92 11.76 28.87
C MET A 241 -75.39 11.63 28.91
N LEU A 242 -74.83 10.51 28.43
CA LEU A 242 -73.39 10.33 28.22
C LEU A 242 -72.82 11.11 27.03
N VAL A 243 -73.66 11.84 26.28
CA VAL A 243 -73.30 12.60 25.05
C VAL A 243 -73.76 14.07 25.17
N ARG A 244 -74.00 14.56 26.38
CA ARG A 244 -74.24 16.00 26.65
C ARG A 244 -72.89 16.69 26.88
N ASP A 245 -72.53 17.60 25.97
CA ASP A 245 -71.35 18.48 26.12
C ASP A 245 -71.53 19.52 27.25
N ASP A 246 -72.72 19.58 27.86
CA ASP A 246 -73.16 20.45 28.96
C ASP A 246 -72.36 20.29 30.29
N LEU A 247 -71.43 19.33 30.36
CA LEU A 247 -70.51 19.18 31.48
C LEU A 247 -69.27 20.04 31.22
N ASP A 248 -69.21 21.22 31.84
CA ASP A 248 -68.01 22.04 31.93
C ASP A 248 -66.87 21.26 32.62
N LEU A 249 -66.04 20.56 31.85
CA LEU A 249 -64.76 20.08 32.35
C LEU A 249 -63.93 21.31 32.78
N PRO A 250 -63.30 21.30 33.97
CA PRO A 250 -62.51 22.45 34.42
C PRO A 250 -61.35 22.68 33.46
N VAL A 251 -61.43 23.78 32.69
CA VAL A 251 -60.40 24.19 31.72
C VAL A 251 -59.23 24.83 32.48
N ASN A 252 -58.51 24.00 33.24
CA ASN A 252 -57.26 24.32 33.92
C ASN A 252 -56.20 24.64 32.87
N SER A 253 -56.24 25.89 32.41
CA SER A 253 -55.52 26.39 31.23
C SER A 253 -53.99 26.34 31.39
N GLU A 254 -53.53 26.22 32.63
CA GLU A 254 -52.12 26.16 33.05
C GLU A 254 -51.36 24.96 32.43
N ILE A 255 -52.03 23.83 32.23
CA ILE A 255 -51.41 22.63 31.62
C ILE A 255 -50.99 22.90 30.16
N SER A 256 -51.70 23.77 29.44
CA SER A 256 -51.30 24.21 28.08
C SER A 256 -50.11 25.18 28.07
N GLY A 257 -49.73 25.75 29.21
CA GLY A 257 -48.52 26.58 29.35
C GLY A 257 -47.28 25.75 29.70
N LEU A 258 -47.41 24.84 30.67
CA LEU A 258 -46.33 23.93 31.12
C LEU A 258 -45.83 23.01 30.01
N LEU A 259 -46.74 22.50 29.18
CA LEU A 259 -46.42 21.74 27.97
C LEU A 259 -46.61 22.64 26.73
N GLY A 260 -45.71 23.61 26.58
CA GLY A 260 -45.54 24.45 25.39
C GLY A 260 -44.30 24.08 24.53
N PRO A 261 -44.20 24.52 23.26
CA PRO A 261 -43.01 24.28 22.42
C PRO A 261 -41.69 24.81 23.04
N HIS A 262 -41.80 25.78 23.94
CA HIS A 262 -40.69 26.32 24.71
C HIS A 262 -40.11 25.28 25.70
N ALA A 263 -40.92 24.38 26.25
CA ALA A 263 -40.45 23.26 27.07
C ALA A 263 -39.68 22.24 26.21
N LEU A 264 -40.15 21.93 24.99
CA LEU A 264 -39.38 21.12 24.04
C LEU A 264 -38.04 21.78 23.68
N GLN A 265 -38.03 23.11 23.48
CA GLN A 265 -36.82 23.88 23.22
C GLN A 265 -35.85 23.86 24.41
N GLN A 266 -36.36 23.99 25.64
CA GLN A 266 -35.59 23.90 26.88
C GLN A 266 -34.97 22.51 27.05
N ILE A 267 -35.75 21.44 26.92
CA ILE A 267 -35.28 20.05 26.96
C ILE A 267 -34.24 19.80 25.85
N THR A 268 -34.45 20.33 24.64
CA THR A 268 -33.47 20.26 23.54
C THR A 268 -32.16 20.95 23.91
N SER A 269 -32.22 22.13 24.54
CA SER A 269 -31.02 22.86 24.99
C SER A 269 -30.30 22.21 26.16
N GLN A 270 -30.99 21.45 27.00
CA GLN A 270 -30.41 20.72 28.14
C GLN A 270 -29.83 19.35 27.74
N LEU A 271 -30.43 18.66 26.76
CA LEU A 271 -29.97 17.32 26.35
C LEU A 271 -28.88 17.36 25.27
N ASN A 272 -28.89 18.33 24.35
CA ASN A 272 -27.91 18.39 23.26
C ASN A 272 -26.43 18.56 23.70
N PRO A 273 -26.09 19.27 24.80
CA PRO A 273 -24.71 19.36 25.29
C PRO A 273 -24.17 18.06 25.87
N ILE A 274 -25.01 17.20 26.46
CA ILE A 274 -24.59 16.05 27.27
C ILE A 274 -23.61 15.10 26.54
N PRO A 275 -23.78 14.74 25.25
CA PRO A 275 -22.80 13.94 24.52
C PRO A 275 -21.44 14.63 24.34
N GLU A 276 -21.40 15.96 24.29
CA GLU A 276 -20.18 16.75 24.07
C GLU A 276 -19.46 17.02 25.41
N GLU A 277 -20.21 17.26 26.49
CA GLU A 277 -19.72 17.27 27.87
C GLU A 277 -19.14 15.90 28.28
N MET A 278 -19.83 14.80 27.95
CA MET A 278 -19.33 13.44 28.20
C MET A 278 -18.05 13.15 27.41
N LEU A 279 -17.94 13.65 26.17
CA LEU A 279 -16.71 13.55 25.39
C LEU A 279 -15.57 14.38 25.99
N ALA A 280 -15.85 15.57 26.54
CA ALA A 280 -14.85 16.39 27.22
C ALA A 280 -14.31 15.69 28.49
N VAL A 281 -15.20 15.21 29.37
CA VAL A 281 -14.81 14.46 30.58
C VAL A 281 -14.03 13.19 30.22
N CYS A 282 -14.43 12.47 29.18
CA CYS A 282 -13.69 11.31 28.72
C CYS A 282 -12.34 11.66 28.06
N ALA A 283 -12.21 12.82 27.41
CA ALA A 283 -10.95 13.31 26.88
C ALA A 283 -9.96 13.67 28.01
N GLU A 284 -10.45 14.28 29.09
CA GLU A 284 -9.65 14.51 30.30
C GLU A 284 -9.20 13.19 30.95
N LEU A 285 -10.10 12.22 31.12
CA LEU A 285 -9.77 10.88 31.63
C LEU A 285 -8.75 10.15 30.75
N MET A 286 -8.84 10.31 29.42
CA MET A 286 -7.86 9.78 28.47
C MET A 286 -6.51 10.48 28.58
N ALA A 287 -6.48 11.81 28.77
CA ALA A 287 -5.25 12.56 29.05
C ALA A 287 -4.59 12.07 30.35
N ARG A 288 -5.36 11.92 31.44
CA ARG A 288 -4.86 11.35 32.71
C ARG A 288 -4.36 9.91 32.57
N ARG A 289 -5.01 9.08 31.75
CA ARG A 289 -4.52 7.72 31.43
C ARG A 289 -3.18 7.77 30.70
N ILE A 290 -3.01 8.70 29.75
CA ILE A 290 -1.75 8.88 29.01
C ILE A 290 -0.64 9.43 29.92
N GLU A 291 -0.92 10.37 30.82
CA GLU A 291 0.01 10.83 31.86
C GLU A 291 0.48 9.67 32.75
N LEU A 292 -0.45 8.84 33.26
CA LEU A 292 -0.15 7.69 34.10
C LEU A 292 0.71 6.64 33.35
N LEU A 293 0.34 6.31 32.11
CA LEU A 293 1.11 5.39 31.27
C LEU A 293 2.52 5.93 30.98
N ASN A 294 2.66 7.24 30.76
CA ASN A 294 3.97 7.87 30.55
C ASN A 294 4.82 7.89 31.84
N LEU A 295 4.20 8.06 33.02
CA LEU A 295 4.88 7.91 34.31
C LEU A 295 5.36 6.47 34.55
N MET A 296 4.53 5.47 34.24
CA MET A 296 4.89 4.05 34.29
C MET A 296 6.04 3.72 33.31
N ARG A 297 5.95 4.21 32.06
CA ARG A 297 7.01 4.11 31.04
C ARG A 297 8.31 4.77 31.48
N GLY A 298 8.22 5.88 32.22
CA GLY A 298 9.36 6.57 32.83
C GLY A 298 10.04 5.72 33.90
N LYS A 299 9.30 5.22 34.90
CA LYS A 299 9.84 4.32 35.94
C LYS A 299 10.48 3.07 35.32
N HIS A 300 9.76 2.37 34.44
CA HIS A 300 10.28 1.17 33.76
C HIS A 300 11.45 1.41 32.79
N ARG A 301 11.78 2.66 32.42
CA ARG A 301 13.03 2.98 31.70
C ARG A 301 14.23 3.05 32.65
N ASN A 302 14.02 3.44 33.89
CA ASN A 302 15.04 3.49 34.93
C ASN A 302 15.26 2.09 35.53
N ASP A 303 14.17 1.36 35.80
CA ASP A 303 14.15 -0.02 36.33
C ASP A 303 14.50 -1.08 35.26
N ARG A 304 15.49 -0.80 34.41
CA ARG A 304 15.84 -1.60 33.23
C ARG A 304 16.44 -2.98 33.56
N SER A 305 16.76 -3.22 34.82
CA SER A 305 17.18 -4.52 35.38
C SER A 305 16.03 -5.51 35.60
N THR A 306 14.78 -5.06 35.59
CA THR A 306 13.61 -5.87 36.01
C THR A 306 12.92 -6.62 34.86
N TYR A 307 13.28 -6.34 33.61
CA TYR A 307 12.74 -7.02 32.42
C TYR A 307 13.81 -7.96 31.85
N LEU A 308 13.46 -9.23 31.64
CA LEU A 308 14.41 -10.26 31.18
C LEU A 308 14.85 -10.01 29.73
N THR A 309 13.98 -9.38 28.92
CA THR A 309 14.33 -8.94 27.56
C THR A 309 13.78 -7.55 27.23
N ASN A 310 14.46 -6.85 26.31
CA ASN A 310 13.92 -5.63 25.67
C ASN A 310 12.67 -5.93 24.79
N LEU A 311 12.29 -7.21 24.59
CA LEU A 311 11.14 -7.61 23.80
C LEU A 311 9.85 -7.55 24.64
N GLU A 312 9.84 -8.11 25.85
CA GLU A 312 8.72 -8.03 26.80
C GLU A 312 8.24 -6.58 27.00
N TRP A 313 9.17 -5.65 27.21
CA TRP A 313 8.87 -4.22 27.39
C TRP A 313 8.25 -3.57 26.15
N LYS A 314 8.60 -4.02 24.94
CA LYS A 314 7.96 -3.56 23.69
C LYS A 314 6.55 -4.14 23.55
N THR A 315 6.37 -5.44 23.81
CA THR A 315 5.06 -6.10 23.76
C THR A 315 4.10 -5.41 24.72
N LYS A 316 4.50 -5.24 25.99
CA LYS A 316 3.67 -4.61 27.03
C LYS A 316 3.32 -3.14 26.75
N ASN A 317 4.23 -2.39 26.12
CA ASN A 317 3.89 -1.04 25.64
C ASN A 317 2.84 -1.07 24.53
N THR A 318 2.96 -2.02 23.60
CA THR A 318 2.01 -2.20 22.48
C THR A 318 0.63 -2.61 23.00
N GLU A 319 0.56 -3.45 24.03
CA GLU A 319 -0.67 -3.79 24.75
C GLU A 319 -1.32 -2.54 25.36
N PHE A 320 -0.56 -1.70 26.08
CA PHE A 320 -1.08 -0.45 26.66
C PHE A 320 -1.61 0.53 25.61
N ASP A 321 -0.96 0.64 24.45
CA ASP A 321 -1.44 1.49 23.35
C ASP A 321 -2.71 0.91 22.71
N GLN A 322 -2.78 -0.40 22.46
CA GLN A 322 -3.96 -1.10 21.94
C GLN A 322 -5.17 -1.01 22.89
N GLU A 323 -4.97 -1.18 24.20
CA GLU A 323 -6.03 -0.96 25.19
C GLU A 323 -6.55 0.49 25.16
N THR A 324 -5.64 1.46 25.07
CA THR A 324 -5.97 2.88 25.11
C THR A 324 -6.75 3.29 23.84
N GLU A 325 -6.36 2.77 22.68
CA GLU A 325 -7.11 2.95 21.43
C GLU A 325 -8.49 2.27 21.48
N LYS A 326 -8.58 1.06 22.05
CA LYS A 326 -9.86 0.36 22.28
C LYS A 326 -10.77 1.14 23.21
N LEU A 327 -10.23 1.72 24.29
CA LEU A 327 -10.97 2.55 25.24
C LEU A 327 -11.51 3.82 24.55
N HIS A 328 -10.68 4.48 23.74
CA HIS A 328 -11.07 5.65 22.95
C HIS A 328 -12.22 5.33 21.96
N ARG A 329 -12.14 4.19 21.27
CA ARG A 329 -13.22 3.70 20.39
C ARG A 329 -14.52 3.40 21.14
N MET A 330 -14.44 2.84 22.36
CA MET A 330 -15.60 2.59 23.21
C MET A 330 -16.25 3.90 23.72
N VAL A 331 -15.44 4.89 24.11
CA VAL A 331 -15.90 6.23 24.51
C VAL A 331 -16.66 6.91 23.37
N ALA A 332 -16.05 6.99 22.18
CA ALA A 332 -16.66 7.64 21.02
C ALA A 332 -17.99 6.97 20.62
N GLY A 333 -18.01 5.64 20.52
CA GLY A 333 -19.24 4.89 20.22
C GLY A 333 -20.33 5.03 21.29
N THR A 334 -19.96 5.26 22.55
CA THR A 334 -20.92 5.55 23.63
C THR A 334 -21.53 6.95 23.47
N ALA A 335 -20.71 7.95 23.11
CA ALA A 335 -21.19 9.31 22.86
C ALA A 335 -22.13 9.38 21.64
N GLU A 336 -21.80 8.69 20.55
CA GLU A 336 -22.65 8.58 19.36
C GLU A 336 -23.97 7.87 19.66
N ASN A 337 -23.93 6.78 20.45
CA ASN A 337 -25.13 6.06 20.90
C ASN A 337 -26.02 6.94 21.80
N LEU A 338 -25.44 7.72 22.71
CA LEU A 338 -26.15 8.67 23.55
C LEU A 338 -26.80 9.78 22.71
N LYS A 339 -26.05 10.38 21.76
CA LYS A 339 -26.56 11.40 20.82
C LYS A 339 -27.69 10.86 19.95
N ALA A 340 -27.59 9.62 19.46
CA ALA A 340 -28.65 8.96 18.71
C ALA A 340 -29.91 8.71 19.54
N LYS A 341 -29.77 8.27 20.81
CA LYS A 341 -30.90 8.09 21.74
C LYS A 341 -31.57 9.41 22.10
N ILE A 342 -30.80 10.46 22.38
CA ILE A 342 -31.32 11.80 22.68
C ILE A 342 -32.12 12.32 21.49
N ASN A 343 -31.57 12.25 20.26
CA ASN A 343 -32.28 12.62 19.05
C ASN A 343 -33.58 11.81 18.87
N TYR A 344 -33.54 10.49 19.06
CA TYR A 344 -34.73 9.64 18.96
C TYR A 344 -35.82 10.00 19.98
N SER A 345 -35.45 10.26 21.24
CA SER A 345 -36.38 10.73 22.28
C SER A 345 -36.93 12.13 21.96
N LEU A 346 -36.13 13.03 21.38
CA LEU A 346 -36.58 14.36 20.94
C LEU A 346 -37.53 14.29 19.74
N GLU A 347 -37.32 13.38 18.78
CA GLU A 347 -38.27 13.16 17.68
C GLU A 347 -39.58 12.52 18.17
N LEU A 348 -39.52 11.53 19.06
CA LEU A 348 -40.71 10.99 19.75
C LEU A 348 -41.48 12.09 20.47
N ALA A 349 -40.78 12.93 21.23
CA ALA A 349 -41.36 14.06 21.94
C ALA A 349 -41.98 15.11 21.01
N LYS A 350 -41.60 15.19 19.73
CA LYS A 350 -42.20 16.11 18.73
C LYS A 350 -43.54 15.65 18.17
N ILE A 351 -43.85 14.35 18.17
CA ILE A 351 -45.05 13.81 17.52
C ILE A 351 -46.36 14.45 18.04
N PRO A 352 -46.61 14.56 19.36
CA PRO A 352 -47.85 15.14 19.88
C PRO A 352 -48.09 16.61 19.48
N TRP A 353 -47.02 17.36 19.17
CA TRP A 353 -47.11 18.76 18.75
C TRP A 353 -47.46 18.89 17.27
N VAL A 354 -46.92 18.02 16.42
CA VAL A 354 -47.30 17.93 15.00
C VAL A 354 -48.76 17.48 14.87
N ASP A 355 -49.18 16.54 15.72
CA ASP A 355 -50.58 16.12 15.81
C ASP A 355 -51.47 17.25 16.35
N ARG A 356 -51.07 17.96 17.42
CA ARG A 356 -51.79 19.16 17.93
C ARG A 356 -51.91 20.24 16.86
N GLU A 357 -50.84 20.57 16.15
CA GLU A 357 -50.83 21.63 15.12
C GLU A 357 -51.69 21.24 13.90
N THR A 358 -51.64 19.97 13.46
CA THR A 358 -52.49 19.49 12.36
C THR A 358 -53.97 19.37 12.77
N LEU A 359 -54.26 19.08 14.04
CA LEU A 359 -55.60 19.16 14.62
C LEU A 359 -56.11 20.61 14.72
N THR A 360 -55.31 21.57 15.21
CA THR A 360 -55.67 23.00 15.20
C THR A 360 -55.97 23.47 13.77
N LYS A 361 -55.09 23.17 12.81
CA LYS A 361 -55.30 23.45 11.38
C LYS A 361 -56.51 22.72 10.78
N LYS A 362 -57.07 21.69 11.45
CA LYS A 362 -58.32 21.01 11.06
C LYS A 362 -59.53 21.68 11.70
N ILE A 363 -59.44 22.06 12.97
CA ILE A 363 -60.46 22.84 13.70
C ILE A 363 -60.70 24.18 13.00
N GLU A 364 -59.65 24.93 12.66
CA GLU A 364 -59.77 26.19 11.90
C GLU A 364 -60.49 26.03 10.55
N ARG A 365 -60.30 24.90 9.86
CA ARG A 365 -60.99 24.61 8.60
C ARG A 365 -62.45 24.30 8.84
N LEU A 366 -62.77 23.48 9.83
CA LEU A 366 -64.14 23.16 10.21
C LEU A 366 -64.90 24.41 10.71
N GLN A 367 -64.25 25.29 11.47
CA GLN A 367 -64.82 26.59 11.86
C GLN A 367 -65.15 27.47 10.64
N LYS A 368 -64.25 27.54 9.65
CA LYS A 368 -64.49 28.27 8.40
C LYS A 368 -65.63 27.63 7.59
N GLU A 369 -65.73 26.31 7.54
CA GLU A 369 -66.82 25.57 6.89
C GLU A 369 -68.18 25.79 7.61
N ILE A 370 -68.21 25.75 8.95
CA ILE A 370 -69.39 26.05 9.77
C ILE A 370 -69.88 27.48 9.51
N LEU A 371 -68.98 28.47 9.51
CA LEU A 371 -69.34 29.88 9.31
C LEU A 371 -69.90 30.13 7.88
N ILE A 372 -69.38 29.42 6.88
CA ILE A 372 -69.94 29.41 5.51
C ILE A 372 -71.33 28.76 5.46
N ILE A 373 -71.59 27.72 6.26
CA ILE A 373 -72.91 27.06 6.34
C ILE A 373 -73.91 27.96 7.09
N GLN A 374 -73.49 28.63 8.16
CA GLN A 374 -74.31 29.61 8.88
C GLN A 374 -74.76 30.75 7.96
N HIS A 375 -73.84 31.36 7.20
CA HIS A 375 -74.16 32.40 6.22
C HIS A 375 -75.17 31.93 5.15
N LYS A 376 -75.06 30.68 4.68
CA LYS A 376 -76.01 30.09 3.73
C LYS A 376 -77.38 29.82 4.35
N ASN A 377 -77.44 29.39 5.61
CA ASN A 377 -78.70 29.20 6.32
C ASN A 377 -79.39 30.55 6.56
N GLU A 378 -78.63 31.63 6.83
CA GLU A 378 -79.18 32.99 6.89
C GLU A 378 -79.70 33.48 5.52
N GLU A 379 -78.98 33.22 4.42
CA GLU A 379 -79.43 33.55 3.07
C GLU A 379 -80.73 32.83 2.68
N ILE A 380 -80.95 31.61 3.18
CA ILE A 380 -82.19 30.85 2.98
C ILE A 380 -83.29 31.41 3.88
N SER A 381 -83.03 31.58 5.18
CA SER A 381 -84.00 32.12 6.14
C SER A 381 -84.48 33.54 5.80
N LYS A 382 -83.65 34.37 5.15
CA LYS A 382 -84.05 35.69 4.65
C LYS A 382 -85.05 35.57 3.49
N LYS A 383 -84.84 34.63 2.56
CA LYS A 383 -85.76 34.36 1.44
C LYS A 383 -87.10 33.78 1.91
N ASP A 384 -87.07 32.85 2.86
CA ASP A 384 -88.30 32.31 3.45
C ASP A 384 -89.10 33.40 4.22
N SER A 385 -88.41 34.39 4.80
CA SER A 385 -89.06 35.53 5.49
C SER A 385 -89.64 36.60 4.55
N GLU A 386 -89.24 36.67 3.29
CA GLU A 386 -89.79 37.62 2.31
C GLU A 386 -91.13 37.14 1.71
N VAL A 387 -91.41 35.83 1.74
CA VAL A 387 -92.62 35.21 1.17
C VAL A 387 -93.88 35.39 2.04
N VAL A 388 -93.76 35.92 3.27
CA VAL A 388 -94.85 35.94 4.29
C VAL A 388 -95.24 37.37 4.72
N LYS A 389 -94.93 38.40 3.92
CA LYS A 389 -95.22 39.82 4.26
C LYS A 389 -95.91 40.66 3.17
N GLU A 390 -96.64 40.03 2.26
CA GLU A 390 -97.51 40.72 1.28
C GLU A 390 -99.00 40.35 1.43
N ALA A 391 -99.57 40.57 2.61
CA ALA A 391 -101.02 40.58 2.84
C ALA A 391 -101.36 41.45 4.06
N GLN A 392 -102.53 42.13 4.02
CA GLN A 392 -103.05 43.06 5.04
C GLN A 392 -102.27 44.39 5.14
N SER A 393 -102.86 45.58 4.97
CA SER A 393 -104.27 45.96 4.79
C SER A 393 -104.45 47.22 3.92
N GLN A 394 -105.58 47.31 3.21
CA GLN A 394 -106.12 48.55 2.64
C GLN A 394 -107.42 48.90 3.36
N SER A 395 -107.65 50.18 3.71
CA SER A 395 -108.97 50.84 3.76
C SER A 395 -108.86 52.32 4.16
N LEU A 396 -109.44 53.19 3.32
CA LEU A 396 -110.18 54.46 3.52
C LEU A 396 -110.07 55.24 4.87
N GLU A 397 -110.21 56.58 4.95
CA GLU A 397 -110.86 57.54 4.04
C GLU A 397 -110.40 59.02 4.23
N SER A 398 -111.08 59.97 3.56
CA SER A 398 -111.17 61.41 3.86
C SER A 398 -110.00 62.35 3.49
N LEU A 399 -110.07 62.95 2.30
CA LEU A 399 -109.55 64.31 2.04
C LEU A 399 -110.38 65.35 2.85
N PRO A 400 -109.86 66.54 3.23
CA PRO A 400 -109.30 67.49 2.26
C PRO A 400 -108.11 68.34 2.74
N ASN A 401 -106.96 68.25 2.06
CA ASN A 401 -106.03 69.38 2.02
C ASN A 401 -105.13 69.35 0.76
N TYR A 402 -105.48 70.16 -0.26
CA TYR A 402 -104.68 70.29 -1.49
C TYR A 402 -103.27 70.84 -1.22
N GLN A 403 -103.11 71.65 -0.16
CA GLN A 403 -101.82 72.21 0.24
C GLN A 403 -100.93 71.16 0.93
N ALA A 404 -101.51 70.26 1.73
CA ALA A 404 -100.78 69.10 2.26
C ALA A 404 -100.36 68.15 1.12
N LEU A 405 -101.20 67.94 0.10
CA LEU A 405 -100.84 67.15 -1.09
C LEU A 405 -99.68 67.76 -1.88
N VAL A 406 -99.59 69.09 -1.98
CA VAL A 406 -98.44 69.78 -2.60
C VAL A 406 -97.19 69.65 -1.72
N GLU A 407 -97.31 69.74 -0.40
CA GLU A 407 -96.20 69.50 0.52
C GLU A 407 -95.73 68.04 0.52
N GLU A 408 -96.63 67.08 0.46
CA GLU A 408 -96.32 65.65 0.37
C GLU A 408 -95.68 65.32 -0.96
N LEU A 409 -96.12 65.92 -2.07
CA LEU A 409 -95.46 65.81 -3.37
C LEU A 409 -94.06 66.47 -3.36
N ALA A 410 -93.86 67.55 -2.60
CA ALA A 410 -92.53 68.15 -2.39
C ALA A 410 -91.63 67.26 -1.51
N LYS A 411 -92.19 66.67 -0.46
CA LYS A 411 -91.50 65.71 0.43
C LYS A 411 -91.16 64.40 -0.31
N GLU A 412 -92.04 63.89 -1.17
CA GLU A 412 -91.81 62.75 -2.06
C GLU A 412 -90.68 63.05 -3.05
N ARG A 413 -90.69 64.22 -3.70
CA ARG A 413 -89.60 64.63 -4.61
C ARG A 413 -88.25 64.78 -3.88
N ALA A 414 -88.24 65.34 -2.69
CA ALA A 414 -87.03 65.45 -1.87
C ALA A 414 -86.53 64.06 -1.40
N ALA A 415 -87.43 63.18 -0.96
CA ALA A 415 -87.12 61.79 -0.62
C ALA A 415 -86.64 61.00 -1.84
N ARG A 416 -87.16 61.28 -3.03
CA ARG A 416 -86.80 60.63 -4.30
C ARG A 416 -85.44 61.05 -4.81
N GLU A 417 -85.09 62.34 -4.69
CA GLU A 417 -83.76 62.83 -5.08
C GLU A 417 -82.69 62.36 -4.09
N THR A 418 -82.95 62.40 -2.77
CA THR A 418 -82.04 61.82 -1.76
C THR A 418 -81.92 60.29 -1.90
N LEU A 419 -83.00 59.56 -2.23
CA LEU A 419 -82.93 58.13 -2.56
C LEU A 419 -82.08 57.88 -3.81
N LYS A 420 -82.17 58.75 -4.83
CA LYS A 420 -81.36 58.69 -6.05
C LYS A 420 -79.87 58.98 -5.78
N GLU A 421 -79.54 59.87 -4.84
CA GLU A 421 -78.18 60.04 -4.34
C GLU A 421 -77.69 58.79 -3.60
N VAL A 422 -78.50 58.20 -2.72
CA VAL A 422 -78.18 56.94 -2.02
C VAL A 422 -77.99 55.77 -2.99
N VAL A 423 -78.82 55.65 -4.03
CA VAL A 423 -78.66 54.64 -5.09
C VAL A 423 -77.39 54.89 -5.89
N SER A 424 -77.09 56.13 -6.28
CA SER A 424 -75.84 56.50 -6.97
C SER A 424 -74.60 56.16 -6.14
N ALA A 425 -74.64 56.42 -4.83
CA ALA A 425 -73.59 56.05 -3.89
C ALA A 425 -73.44 54.52 -3.77
N ALA A 426 -74.56 53.78 -3.67
CA ALA A 426 -74.57 52.32 -3.63
C ALA A 426 -74.02 51.70 -4.93
N GLU A 427 -74.39 52.22 -6.10
CA GLU A 427 -73.84 51.82 -7.39
C GLU A 427 -72.34 52.12 -7.51
N SER A 428 -71.89 53.25 -6.94
CA SER A 428 -70.46 53.59 -6.87
C SER A 428 -69.69 52.60 -6.00
N MET A 429 -70.21 52.28 -4.81
CA MET A 429 -69.65 51.24 -3.93
C MET A 429 -69.67 49.85 -4.59
N LEU A 430 -70.73 49.49 -5.31
CA LEU A 430 -70.80 48.23 -6.08
C LEU A 430 -69.77 48.19 -7.22
N ARG A 431 -69.51 49.31 -7.91
CA ARG A 431 -68.43 49.41 -8.92
C ARG A 431 -67.05 49.21 -8.28
N VAL A 432 -66.79 49.85 -7.13
CA VAL A 432 -65.53 49.66 -6.36
C VAL A 432 -65.39 48.22 -5.87
N ALA A 433 -66.45 47.62 -5.32
CA ALA A 433 -66.46 46.23 -4.86
C ALA A 433 -66.20 45.23 -6.00
N ARG A 434 -66.85 45.41 -7.16
CA ARG A 434 -66.61 44.58 -8.36
C ARG A 434 -65.17 44.69 -8.86
N ALA A 435 -64.61 45.90 -8.89
CA ALA A 435 -63.19 46.11 -9.24
C ALA A 435 -62.24 45.47 -8.20
N ARG A 436 -62.59 45.53 -6.91
CA ARG A 436 -61.82 44.87 -5.84
C ARG A 436 -61.87 43.34 -5.95
N ILE A 437 -63.02 42.75 -6.25
CA ILE A 437 -63.15 41.32 -6.53
C ILE A 437 -62.26 40.93 -7.72
N ALA A 438 -62.36 41.63 -8.85
CA ALA A 438 -61.56 41.34 -10.05
C ALA A 438 -60.03 41.55 -9.86
N THR A 439 -59.59 42.34 -8.87
CA THR A 439 -58.16 42.41 -8.49
C THR A 439 -57.74 41.25 -7.61
N LEU A 440 -58.57 40.87 -6.62
CA LEU A 440 -58.33 39.71 -5.76
C LEU A 440 -58.35 38.38 -6.55
N GLU A 441 -59.27 38.20 -7.49
CA GLU A 441 -59.33 37.02 -8.36
C GLU A 441 -58.07 36.85 -9.22
N ARG A 442 -57.49 37.96 -9.71
CA ARG A 442 -56.22 37.96 -10.44
C ARG A 442 -55.07 37.52 -9.53
N GLN A 443 -54.95 38.11 -8.34
CA GLN A 443 -53.94 37.74 -7.34
C GLN A 443 -54.09 36.27 -6.88
N LEU A 444 -55.32 35.76 -6.78
CA LEU A 444 -55.62 34.36 -6.47
C LEU A 444 -55.20 33.42 -7.63
N LYS A 445 -55.31 33.87 -8.88
CA LYS A 445 -54.80 33.13 -10.05
C LYS A 445 -53.27 33.12 -10.11
N GLU A 446 -52.63 34.25 -9.83
CA GLU A 446 -51.16 34.42 -9.80
C GLU A 446 -50.55 33.56 -8.68
N THR A 447 -51.03 33.69 -7.44
CA THR A 447 -50.55 32.86 -6.31
C THR A 447 -50.79 31.36 -6.51
N ARG A 448 -51.86 30.95 -7.22
CA ARG A 448 -52.04 29.55 -7.64
C ARG A 448 -50.93 29.07 -8.58
N THR A 449 -50.57 29.83 -9.62
CA THR A 449 -49.51 29.42 -10.54
C THR A 449 -48.14 29.45 -9.88
N GLU A 450 -47.85 30.43 -9.02
CA GLU A 450 -46.65 30.47 -8.18
C GLU A 450 -46.54 29.20 -7.33
N LEU A 451 -47.60 28.84 -6.60
CA LEU A 451 -47.68 27.66 -5.74
C LEU A 451 -47.51 26.35 -6.53
N GLU A 452 -48.01 26.27 -7.76
CA GLU A 452 -47.75 25.15 -8.67
C GLU A 452 -46.27 25.08 -9.10
N THR A 453 -45.63 26.20 -9.45
CA THR A 453 -44.19 26.19 -9.75
C THR A 453 -43.34 25.85 -8.53
N ALA A 454 -43.74 26.28 -7.32
CA ALA A 454 -43.08 25.93 -6.07
C ALA A 454 -43.20 24.43 -5.77
N ARG A 455 -44.39 23.85 -5.95
CA ARG A 455 -44.61 22.38 -5.86
C ARG A 455 -43.79 21.60 -6.86
N LYS A 456 -43.59 22.12 -8.08
CA LYS A 456 -42.71 21.50 -9.08
C LYS A 456 -41.24 21.56 -8.63
N LYS A 457 -40.73 22.75 -8.29
CA LYS A 457 -39.37 22.95 -7.76
C LYS A 457 -39.07 22.06 -6.55
N HIS A 458 -40.04 21.88 -5.64
CA HIS A 458 -39.91 20.96 -4.50
C HIS A 458 -39.71 19.51 -4.94
N LYS A 459 -40.52 19.01 -5.88
CA LYS A 459 -40.38 17.63 -6.42
C LYS A 459 -39.05 17.43 -7.15
N ASP A 460 -38.61 18.44 -7.89
CA ASP A 460 -37.33 18.38 -8.63
C ASP A 460 -36.14 18.35 -7.64
N LEU A 461 -36.20 19.13 -6.55
CA LEU A 461 -35.24 19.07 -5.45
C LEU A 461 -35.28 17.73 -4.70
N GLU A 462 -36.46 17.21 -4.37
CA GLU A 462 -36.67 15.93 -3.69
C GLU A 462 -36.06 14.76 -4.48
N GLN A 463 -36.20 14.76 -5.82
CA GLN A 463 -35.55 13.80 -6.71
C GLN A 463 -34.02 13.98 -6.71
N LEU A 464 -33.51 15.21 -6.73
CA LEU A 464 -32.09 15.50 -6.68
C LEU A 464 -31.45 15.05 -5.35
N TYR A 465 -32.15 15.22 -4.22
CA TYR A 465 -31.73 14.68 -2.92
C TYR A 465 -31.68 13.14 -2.93
N ARG A 466 -32.74 12.45 -3.39
CA ARG A 466 -32.72 10.97 -3.52
C ARG A 466 -31.62 10.45 -4.45
N HIS A 467 -31.34 11.14 -5.56
CA HIS A 467 -30.23 10.78 -6.44
C HIS A 467 -28.87 11.00 -5.76
N ARG A 468 -28.71 12.08 -5.00
CA ARG A 468 -27.49 12.39 -4.24
C ARG A 468 -27.25 11.37 -3.12
N GLU A 469 -28.31 10.97 -2.40
CA GLU A 469 -28.34 9.93 -1.39
C GLU A 469 -27.90 8.57 -1.97
N ASN A 470 -28.60 8.08 -3.01
CA ASN A 470 -28.23 6.86 -3.75
C ASN A 470 -26.77 6.90 -4.26
N SER A 471 -26.26 8.08 -4.61
CA SER A 471 -24.88 8.28 -5.05
C SER A 471 -23.86 8.20 -3.89
N TYR A 472 -24.21 8.65 -2.68
CA TYR A 472 -23.39 8.42 -1.49
C TYR A 472 -23.42 6.95 -1.07
N ASP A 473 -24.58 6.31 -1.14
CA ASP A 473 -24.77 4.89 -0.84
C ASP A 473 -23.92 3.99 -1.75
N ALA A 474 -23.92 4.28 -3.05
CA ALA A 474 -23.08 3.59 -4.03
C ALA A 474 -21.57 3.84 -3.83
N ARG A 475 -21.17 5.04 -3.36
CA ARG A 475 -19.78 5.32 -2.97
C ARG A 475 -19.40 4.59 -1.68
N SER A 476 -20.28 4.55 -0.69
CA SER A 476 -20.07 3.89 0.60
C SER A 476 -19.87 2.39 0.42
N LYS A 477 -20.76 1.73 -0.35
CA LYS A 477 -20.63 0.30 -0.69
C LYS A 477 -19.29 -0.01 -1.39
N LYS A 478 -18.90 0.79 -2.39
CA LYS A 478 -17.58 0.65 -3.04
C LYS A 478 -16.40 0.89 -2.10
N LEU A 479 -16.51 1.84 -1.16
CA LEU A 479 -15.46 2.09 -0.17
C LEU A 479 -15.30 0.91 0.81
N ILE A 480 -16.40 0.30 1.24
CA ILE A 480 -16.42 -0.91 2.07
C ILE A 480 -15.84 -2.12 1.30
N GLU A 481 -16.22 -2.30 0.03
CA GLU A 481 -15.64 -3.33 -0.84
C GLU A 481 -14.11 -3.16 -0.99
N VAL A 482 -13.64 -1.93 -1.26
CA VAL A 482 -12.22 -1.62 -1.34
C VAL A 482 -11.52 -1.87 0.01
N SER A 483 -12.09 -1.44 1.14
CA SER A 483 -11.52 -1.70 2.48
C SER A 483 -11.34 -3.20 2.71
N LYS A 484 -12.37 -3.99 2.42
CA LYS A 484 -12.33 -5.45 2.56
C LYS A 484 -11.28 -6.10 1.68
N THR A 485 -11.06 -5.61 0.46
CA THR A 485 -9.93 -6.08 -0.38
C THR A 485 -8.57 -5.65 0.17
N GLY A 486 -8.47 -4.49 0.81
CA GLY A 486 -7.30 -4.04 1.55
C GLY A 486 -7.00 -4.95 2.75
N GLU A 487 -8.00 -5.23 3.58
CA GLU A 487 -7.93 -6.17 4.72
C GLU A 487 -7.43 -7.55 4.26
N MET A 488 -8.05 -8.14 3.23
CA MET A 488 -7.60 -9.43 2.66
C MET A 488 -6.15 -9.40 2.13
N THR A 489 -5.69 -8.25 1.64
CA THR A 489 -4.31 -8.06 1.18
C THR A 489 -3.34 -7.93 2.34
N ILE A 490 -3.71 -7.21 3.41
CA ILE A 490 -2.94 -7.10 4.66
C ILE A 490 -2.82 -8.46 5.35
N ASP A 491 -3.89 -9.26 5.36
CA ASP A 491 -3.90 -10.64 5.84
C ASP A 491 -2.92 -11.53 5.06
N ALA A 492 -2.94 -11.43 3.73
CA ALA A 492 -2.03 -12.20 2.88
C ALA A 492 -0.56 -11.80 3.08
N LEU A 493 -0.28 -10.49 3.16
CA LEU A 493 1.07 -9.96 3.44
C LEU A 493 1.55 -10.32 4.85
N SER A 494 0.66 -10.37 5.84
CA SER A 494 0.99 -10.78 7.21
C SER A 494 1.40 -12.26 7.25
N ARG A 495 0.64 -13.14 6.59
CA ARG A 495 1.00 -14.57 6.47
C ARG A 495 2.31 -14.77 5.70
N GLN A 496 2.60 -13.95 4.70
CA GLN A 496 3.90 -13.96 4.00
C GLN A 496 5.05 -13.50 4.91
N ARG A 497 4.87 -12.43 5.71
CA ARG A 497 5.84 -12.03 6.75
C ARG A 497 6.10 -13.18 7.70
N ASP A 498 5.05 -13.79 8.26
CA ASP A 498 5.18 -14.83 9.29
C ASP A 498 5.91 -16.08 8.76
N ALA A 499 5.65 -16.46 7.50
CA ALA A 499 6.38 -17.52 6.81
C ALA A 499 7.86 -17.16 6.57
N LEU A 500 8.16 -15.91 6.22
CA LEU A 500 9.54 -15.43 6.05
C LEU A 500 10.29 -15.30 7.37
N GLU A 501 9.63 -14.89 8.46
CA GLU A 501 10.20 -14.85 9.81
C GLU A 501 10.54 -16.27 10.32
N LEU A 502 9.66 -17.24 10.08
CA LEU A 502 9.94 -18.67 10.28
C LEU A 502 11.18 -19.11 9.47
N ARG A 503 11.23 -18.80 8.17
CA ARG A 503 12.36 -19.21 7.32
C ARG A 503 13.69 -18.54 7.73
N VAL A 504 13.65 -17.29 8.18
CA VAL A 504 14.83 -16.60 8.74
C VAL A 504 15.27 -17.22 10.07
N LYS A 505 14.33 -17.72 10.90
CA LYS A 505 14.66 -18.48 12.11
C LYS A 505 15.34 -19.81 11.78
N GLU A 506 14.77 -20.60 10.87
CA GLU A 506 15.36 -21.86 10.38
C GLU A 506 16.79 -21.66 9.85
N LEU A 507 17.01 -20.63 9.01
CA LEU A 507 18.32 -20.34 8.44
C LEU A 507 19.35 -19.89 9.49
N ARG A 508 18.92 -19.25 10.59
CA ARG A 508 19.79 -18.95 11.74
C ARG A 508 20.16 -20.21 12.51
N GLU A 509 19.19 -21.08 12.78
CA GLU A 509 19.45 -22.36 13.46
C GLU A 509 20.38 -23.27 12.63
N GLN A 510 20.24 -23.27 11.30
CA GLN A 510 21.17 -23.95 10.38
C GLN A 510 22.57 -23.32 10.38
N ALA A 511 22.68 -21.99 10.40
CA ALA A 511 23.96 -21.31 10.49
C ALA A 511 24.69 -21.58 11.82
N GLU A 512 23.96 -21.56 12.95
CA GLU A 512 24.50 -21.89 14.28
C GLU A 512 24.95 -23.36 14.38
N GLN A 513 24.21 -24.28 13.76
CA GLN A 513 24.62 -25.69 13.64
C GLN A 513 25.88 -25.86 12.77
N ALA A 514 25.97 -25.12 11.65
CA ALA A 514 27.14 -25.14 10.79
C ALA A 514 28.39 -24.54 11.48
N GLU A 515 28.23 -23.47 12.26
CA GLU A 515 29.28 -22.86 13.07
C GLU A 515 29.77 -23.84 14.15
N LYS A 516 28.86 -24.47 14.90
CA LYS A 516 29.22 -25.52 15.87
C LYS A 516 29.96 -26.69 15.23
N ALA A 517 29.53 -27.13 14.04
CA ALA A 517 30.23 -28.18 13.28
C ALA A 517 31.61 -27.73 12.78
N ALA A 518 31.79 -26.47 12.41
CA ALA A 518 33.08 -25.90 12.03
C ALA A 518 34.04 -25.78 13.24
N ILE A 519 33.54 -25.35 14.40
CA ILE A 519 34.29 -25.29 15.66
C ILE A 519 34.78 -26.68 16.07
N LEU A 520 33.91 -27.70 16.02
CA LEU A 520 34.27 -29.08 16.32
C LEU A 520 35.36 -29.61 15.37
N LYS A 521 35.23 -29.37 14.05
CA LYS A 521 36.28 -29.73 13.09
C LYS A 521 37.59 -28.99 13.33
N ALA A 522 37.54 -27.70 13.69
CA ALA A 522 38.74 -26.91 14.00
C ALA A 522 39.44 -27.43 15.27
N ALA A 523 38.69 -27.83 16.30
CA ALA A 523 39.22 -28.46 17.50
C ALA A 523 39.86 -29.84 17.18
N GLU A 524 39.20 -30.66 16.36
CA GLU A 524 39.74 -31.95 15.92
C GLU A 524 41.05 -31.79 15.13
N GLN A 525 41.12 -30.81 14.21
CA GLN A 525 42.35 -30.54 13.46
C GLN A 525 43.47 -29.98 14.35
N ARG A 526 43.16 -29.14 15.36
CA ARG A 526 44.15 -28.69 16.36
C ARG A 526 44.74 -29.87 17.13
N ALA A 527 43.90 -30.74 17.68
CA ALA A 527 44.34 -31.94 18.39
C ALA A 527 45.18 -32.88 17.50
N ARG A 528 44.86 -32.99 16.19
CA ARG A 528 45.69 -33.71 15.20
C ARG A 528 47.04 -33.03 15.00
N THR A 529 47.10 -31.70 14.86
CA THR A 529 48.38 -30.97 14.72
C THR A 529 49.23 -31.01 15.98
N GLU A 530 48.63 -30.91 17.16
CA GLU A 530 49.30 -31.05 18.46
C GLU A 530 49.89 -32.47 18.63
N SER A 531 49.13 -33.51 18.27
CA SER A 531 49.63 -34.89 18.26
C SER A 531 50.78 -35.13 17.27
N LEU A 532 50.77 -34.45 16.11
CA LEU A 532 51.88 -34.50 15.15
C LEU A 532 53.11 -33.72 15.66
N GLN A 533 52.92 -32.53 16.24
CA GLN A 533 54.01 -31.76 16.86
C GLN A 533 54.67 -32.52 18.00
N ALA A 534 53.89 -33.19 18.86
CA ALA A 534 54.42 -34.05 19.94
C ALA A 534 55.31 -35.17 19.38
N LYS A 535 54.88 -35.85 18.30
CA LYS A 535 55.67 -36.91 17.64
C LYS A 535 56.94 -36.37 16.97
N VAL A 536 56.89 -35.18 16.38
CA VAL A 536 58.07 -34.52 15.80
C VAL A 536 59.07 -34.14 16.91
N ALA A 537 58.61 -33.60 18.04
CA ALA A 537 59.47 -33.31 19.18
C ALA A 537 60.08 -34.58 19.80
N GLU A 538 59.32 -35.67 19.89
CA GLU A 538 59.82 -36.99 20.32
C GLU A 538 60.89 -37.54 19.36
N GLN A 539 60.65 -37.46 18.04
CA GLN A 539 61.63 -37.85 17.02
C GLN A 539 62.90 -37.00 17.06
N LEU A 540 62.78 -35.67 17.24
CA LEU A 540 63.94 -34.78 17.37
C LEU A 540 64.76 -35.14 18.63
N SER A 541 64.12 -35.32 19.79
CA SER A 541 64.83 -35.73 21.02
C SER A 541 65.47 -37.12 20.89
N ALA A 542 64.85 -38.05 20.15
CA ALA A 542 65.44 -39.34 19.84
C ALA A 542 66.65 -39.21 18.89
N GLN A 543 66.57 -38.32 17.89
CA GLN A 543 67.66 -38.03 16.97
C GLN A 543 68.84 -37.33 17.65
N GLU A 544 68.60 -36.41 18.58
CA GLU A 544 69.63 -35.77 19.40
C GLU A 544 70.37 -36.78 20.27
N LYS A 545 69.64 -37.69 20.93
CA LYS A 545 70.24 -38.79 21.71
C LYS A 545 71.05 -39.74 20.83
N ALA A 546 70.57 -40.03 19.61
CA ALA A 546 71.31 -40.83 18.63
C ALA A 546 72.58 -40.13 18.15
N LYS A 547 72.51 -38.82 17.86
CA LYS A 547 73.65 -37.98 17.48
C LYS A 547 74.72 -37.96 18.57
N ALA A 548 74.36 -37.64 19.81
CA ALA A 548 75.29 -37.64 20.94
C ALA A 548 75.95 -39.02 21.15
N ALA A 549 75.21 -40.11 20.95
CA ALA A 549 75.76 -41.46 21.01
C ALA A 549 76.69 -41.81 19.83
N THR A 550 76.50 -41.21 18.64
CA THR A 550 77.45 -41.34 17.53
C THR A 550 78.67 -40.43 17.69
N GLU A 551 78.49 -39.21 18.21
CA GLU A 551 79.57 -38.25 18.49
C GLU A 551 80.52 -38.79 19.55
N GLY A 552 80.00 -39.39 20.63
CA GLY A 552 80.82 -40.11 21.62
C GLY A 552 81.62 -41.27 21.02
N ARG A 553 81.04 -42.03 20.08
CA ARG A 553 81.76 -43.09 19.34
C ARG A 553 82.82 -42.54 18.39
N VAL A 554 82.59 -41.37 17.77
CA VAL A 554 83.60 -40.69 16.96
C VAL A 554 84.77 -40.27 17.84
N MET A 555 84.53 -39.64 18.99
CA MET A 555 85.59 -39.30 19.96
C MET A 555 86.37 -40.53 20.46
N GLU A 556 85.69 -41.65 20.73
CA GLU A 556 86.36 -42.92 21.09
C GLU A 556 87.24 -43.47 19.96
N LEU A 557 86.86 -43.26 18.70
CA LEU A 557 87.61 -43.70 17.52
C LEU A 557 88.77 -42.75 17.22
N GLU A 558 88.57 -41.43 17.33
CA GLU A 558 89.61 -40.41 17.21
C GLU A 558 90.71 -40.61 18.26
N ALA A 559 90.35 -40.92 19.51
CA ALA A 559 91.30 -41.26 20.56
C ALA A 559 92.14 -42.50 20.21
N LYS A 560 91.53 -43.55 19.65
CA LYS A 560 92.22 -44.78 19.20
C LYS A 560 93.08 -44.55 17.95
N VAL A 561 92.63 -43.72 17.01
CA VAL A 561 93.43 -43.31 15.85
C VAL A 561 94.67 -42.56 16.32
N LYS A 562 94.51 -41.60 17.25
CA LYS A 562 95.64 -40.87 17.82
C LYS A 562 96.62 -41.78 18.57
N GLU A 563 96.13 -42.74 19.36
CA GLU A 563 96.98 -43.74 20.01
C GLU A 563 97.79 -44.56 18.99
N LEU A 564 97.14 -45.00 17.89
CA LEU A 564 97.81 -45.72 16.80
C LEU A 564 98.79 -44.84 16.02
N GLU A 565 98.52 -43.55 15.84
CA GLU A 565 99.44 -42.57 15.24
C GLU A 565 100.66 -42.34 16.12
N GLU A 566 100.50 -42.21 17.44
CA GLU A 566 101.59 -42.10 18.41
C GLU A 566 102.46 -43.39 18.43
N GLN A 567 101.84 -44.57 18.39
CA GLN A 567 102.56 -45.85 18.24
C GLN A 567 103.32 -45.96 16.90
N LEU A 568 102.69 -45.55 15.79
CA LEU A 568 103.28 -45.60 14.45
C LEU A 568 104.41 -44.56 14.30
N GLN A 569 104.30 -43.39 14.93
CA GLN A 569 105.37 -42.40 15.00
C GLN A 569 106.56 -42.92 15.81
N ALA A 570 106.35 -43.58 16.95
CA ALA A 570 107.42 -44.23 17.70
C ALA A 570 108.15 -45.32 16.88
N LEU A 571 107.43 -46.08 16.04
CA LEU A 571 108.02 -47.02 15.09
C LEU A 571 108.80 -46.32 13.97
N ARG A 572 108.29 -45.22 13.41
CA ARG A 572 109.01 -44.40 12.41
C ARG A 572 110.32 -43.89 12.97
N GLU A 573 110.33 -43.28 14.15
CA GLU A 573 111.57 -42.81 14.79
C GLU A 573 112.57 -43.94 15.04
N ARG A 574 112.10 -45.12 15.44
CA ARG A 574 112.95 -46.30 15.60
C ARG A 574 113.58 -46.75 14.27
N SER A 575 112.83 -46.64 13.17
CA SER A 575 113.33 -46.94 11.81
C SER A 575 114.33 -45.90 11.30
N VAL A 576 114.12 -44.61 11.57
CA VAL A 576 115.05 -43.53 11.17
C VAL A 576 116.38 -43.68 11.91
N ARG A 577 116.35 -43.96 13.22
CA ARG A 577 117.57 -44.24 14.02
C ARG A 577 118.35 -45.47 13.51
N LEU A 578 117.67 -46.43 12.86
CA LEU A 578 118.26 -47.59 12.18
C LEU A 578 118.89 -47.19 10.83
N VAL A 579 118.16 -46.44 10.00
CA VAL A 579 118.67 -45.93 8.71
C VAL A 579 119.91 -45.04 8.94
N ASP A 580 119.88 -44.15 9.93
CA ASP A 580 121.02 -43.28 10.27
C ASP A 580 122.20 -44.04 10.91
N ALA A 581 122.04 -45.31 11.30
CA ALA A 581 123.16 -46.18 11.67
C ALA A 581 123.80 -46.77 10.41
N GLU A 582 123.00 -47.33 9.49
CA GLU A 582 123.50 -47.91 8.24
C GLU A 582 124.11 -46.85 7.30
N ARG A 583 123.54 -45.63 7.29
CA ARG A 583 124.03 -44.47 6.52
C ARG A 583 125.40 -43.95 6.96
N ARG A 584 125.87 -44.34 8.15
CA ARG A 584 127.23 -44.07 8.65
C ARG A 584 128.24 -45.16 8.29
N ARG A 585 127.79 -46.26 7.65
CA ARG A 585 128.61 -47.45 7.36
C ARG A 585 129.12 -47.51 5.90
N CYS A 586 128.46 -46.81 4.97
CA CYS A 586 128.76 -46.88 3.54
C CYS A 586 129.10 -45.50 2.97
N LEU A 587 130.37 -45.27 2.64
CA LEU A 587 130.87 -44.15 1.85
C LEU A 587 131.51 -44.70 0.58
N GLU A 588 130.82 -44.61 -0.57
CA GLU A 588 131.41 -44.53 -1.92
C GLU A 588 130.30 -44.42 -3.01
N TYR A 589 130.72 -43.98 -4.20
CA TYR A 589 129.94 -43.81 -5.45
C TYR A 589 128.98 -42.61 -5.62
N VAL A 590 128.96 -42.12 -6.88
CA VAL A 590 128.53 -40.83 -7.48
C VAL A 590 128.35 -41.13 -9.00
N PRO A 591 127.55 -40.42 -9.85
CA PRO A 591 126.99 -39.06 -9.77
C PRO A 591 125.46 -38.94 -10.04
N SER A 592 124.99 -37.69 -10.21
CA SER A 592 123.61 -37.28 -10.49
C SER A 592 123.47 -36.43 -11.77
N LYS A 593 122.31 -36.54 -12.44
CA LYS A 593 121.52 -35.52 -13.18
C LYS A 593 120.93 -36.01 -14.51
N GLU A 594 119.67 -35.65 -14.75
CA GLU A 594 118.94 -35.28 -15.99
C GLU A 594 117.45 -35.15 -15.57
N ASN A 595 116.56 -34.30 -16.11
CA ASN A 595 116.66 -33.20 -17.10
C ASN A 595 115.55 -32.17 -16.80
N GLU A 596 115.84 -30.86 -16.90
CA GLU A 596 114.85 -29.81 -17.27
C GLU A 596 115.58 -28.50 -17.66
N PRO A 597 115.01 -27.62 -18.52
CA PRO A 597 115.74 -26.50 -19.14
C PRO A 597 116.00 -25.29 -18.23
N SER A 598 116.94 -24.43 -18.64
CA SER A 598 117.27 -23.17 -17.95
C SER A 598 116.58 -21.97 -18.59
N ASP A 599 115.97 -21.09 -17.79
CA ASP A 599 115.22 -19.91 -18.23
C ASP A 599 115.98 -19.05 -19.26
N ARG A 600 117.30 -18.89 -19.04
CA ARG A 600 118.19 -18.06 -19.85
C ARG A 600 118.33 -18.53 -21.30
N GLU A 601 118.18 -19.83 -21.56
CA GLU A 601 118.16 -20.35 -22.94
C GLU A 601 116.84 -19.98 -23.64
N THR A 602 115.75 -19.84 -22.88
CA THR A 602 114.45 -19.39 -23.42
C THR A 602 114.43 -17.87 -23.70
N GLU A 603 115.17 -17.06 -22.94
CA GLU A 603 115.29 -15.62 -23.17
C GLU A 603 116.05 -15.33 -24.46
N ILE A 604 117.22 -15.94 -24.64
CA ILE A 604 118.04 -15.79 -25.86
C ILE A 604 117.24 -16.21 -27.11
N TRP A 605 116.39 -17.25 -27.00
CA TRP A 605 115.50 -17.65 -28.08
C TRP A 605 114.39 -16.63 -28.40
N LYS A 606 113.87 -15.91 -27.40
CA LYS A 606 112.88 -14.84 -27.58
C LYS A 606 113.52 -13.62 -28.25
N GLU A 607 114.69 -13.19 -27.78
CA GLU A 607 115.44 -12.05 -28.36
C GLU A 607 115.81 -12.29 -29.84
N LEU A 608 116.22 -13.51 -30.20
CA LEU A 608 116.55 -13.88 -31.57
C LEU A 608 115.32 -13.86 -32.50
N GLN A 609 114.11 -14.13 -31.99
CA GLN A 609 112.87 -14.00 -32.77
C GLN A 609 112.43 -12.54 -32.90
N VAL A 610 112.51 -11.74 -31.82
CA VAL A 610 112.20 -10.30 -31.86
C VAL A 610 113.09 -9.56 -32.86
N THR A 611 114.40 -9.84 -32.87
CA THR A 611 115.35 -9.22 -33.81
C THR A 611 115.11 -9.64 -35.26
N ARG A 612 114.71 -10.89 -35.53
CA ARG A 612 114.29 -11.34 -36.88
C ARG A 612 113.04 -10.63 -37.37
N VAL A 613 112.02 -10.47 -36.51
CA VAL A 613 110.79 -9.72 -36.85
C VAL A 613 111.07 -8.23 -37.06
N ALA A 614 112.01 -7.65 -36.31
CA ALA A 614 112.44 -6.26 -36.51
C ALA A 614 113.17 -6.06 -37.87
N LEU A 615 114.07 -6.97 -38.25
CA LEU A 615 114.77 -6.87 -39.53
C LEU A 615 113.81 -6.98 -40.73
N ALA A 616 112.89 -7.95 -40.68
CA ALA A 616 111.88 -8.13 -41.72
C ALA A 616 110.96 -6.89 -41.87
N ARG A 617 110.67 -6.17 -40.76
CA ARG A 617 109.96 -4.89 -40.81
C ARG A 617 110.75 -3.81 -41.52
N VAL A 618 112.05 -3.65 -41.25
CA VAL A 618 112.87 -2.62 -41.93
C VAL A 618 113.01 -2.88 -43.44
N GLU A 619 113.05 -4.15 -43.87
CA GLU A 619 113.04 -4.51 -45.30
C GLU A 619 111.67 -4.29 -45.96
N GLU A 620 110.57 -4.49 -45.21
CA GLU A 620 109.21 -4.12 -45.62
C GLU A 620 109.08 -2.59 -45.76
N GLU A 621 109.49 -1.83 -44.73
CA GLU A 621 109.49 -0.36 -44.65
C GLU A 621 110.27 0.29 -45.80
N LEU A 622 111.42 -0.28 -46.20
CA LEU A 622 112.20 0.24 -47.33
C LEU A 622 111.52 0.00 -48.69
N ARG A 623 110.72 -1.07 -48.82
CA ARG A 623 109.92 -1.34 -50.02
C ARG A 623 108.65 -0.48 -50.03
N GLN A 624 108.00 -0.37 -48.88
CA GLN A 624 106.84 0.47 -48.63
C GLN A 624 107.16 1.93 -48.94
N SER A 625 108.27 2.47 -48.43
CA SER A 625 108.73 3.85 -48.71
C SER A 625 108.89 4.19 -50.19
N ARG A 626 109.19 3.21 -51.05
CA ARG A 626 109.22 3.40 -52.52
C ARG A 626 107.83 3.41 -53.12
N ALA A 627 106.95 2.49 -52.71
CA ALA A 627 105.54 2.49 -53.12
C ALA A 627 104.78 3.73 -52.62
N ASP A 628 105.08 4.19 -51.41
CA ASP A 628 104.51 5.39 -50.79
C ASP A 628 104.84 6.64 -51.59
N LYS A 629 106.04 6.77 -52.16
CA LYS A 629 106.42 7.94 -52.95
C LYS A 629 105.57 8.07 -54.23
N ASP A 630 105.31 6.96 -54.90
CA ASP A 630 104.48 6.94 -56.12
C ASP A 630 102.98 7.01 -55.76
N SER A 631 102.59 6.45 -54.61
CA SER A 631 101.25 6.62 -54.02
C SER A 631 100.98 8.09 -53.68
N PHE A 632 101.93 8.79 -53.06
CA PHE A 632 101.82 10.17 -52.61
C PHE A 632 101.60 11.16 -53.77
N LEU A 633 102.28 10.95 -54.90
CA LEU A 633 102.04 11.73 -56.12
C LEU A 633 100.64 11.49 -56.73
N ASN A 634 100.12 10.26 -56.64
CA ASN A 634 98.76 9.95 -57.08
C ASN A 634 97.68 10.44 -56.08
N SER A 635 97.96 10.41 -54.78
CA SER A 635 97.11 10.96 -53.72
C SER A 635 97.01 12.49 -53.85
N LEU A 636 98.14 13.20 -53.97
CA LEU A 636 98.17 14.64 -54.28
C LEU A 636 97.33 15.01 -55.52
N SER A 637 97.26 14.13 -56.52
CA SER A 637 96.52 14.37 -57.76
C SER A 637 95.03 13.98 -57.71
N ARG A 638 94.52 13.36 -56.64
CA ARG A 638 93.12 12.87 -56.59
C ARG A 638 92.40 13.07 -55.25
N ILE A 639 93.14 13.24 -54.15
CA ILE A 639 92.64 13.44 -52.78
C ILE A 639 92.72 14.92 -52.35
N ALA A 640 93.35 15.78 -53.17
CA ALA A 640 93.17 17.23 -53.15
C ALA A 640 91.71 17.69 -53.46
N GLN A 641 90.78 16.76 -53.67
CA GLN A 641 89.39 17.03 -54.02
C GLN A 641 88.35 16.40 -53.06
N GLU A 642 88.70 15.34 -52.31
CA GLU A 642 88.00 14.89 -51.10
C GLU A 642 88.93 13.99 -50.25
N GLY A 643 89.02 14.25 -48.94
CA GLY A 643 90.13 13.81 -48.09
C GLY A 643 90.09 12.34 -47.63
N ALA A 644 90.75 11.43 -48.36
CA ALA A 644 90.63 9.99 -48.13
C ALA A 644 91.53 9.38 -47.04
N ASP A 645 92.66 9.96 -46.65
CA ASP A 645 93.64 9.23 -45.81
C ASP A 645 93.27 9.27 -44.32
N ASN A 646 92.74 10.41 -43.84
CA ASN A 646 92.00 10.51 -42.57
C ASN A 646 90.59 9.89 -42.65
N VAL A 647 90.31 9.16 -43.74
CA VAL A 647 89.14 8.30 -43.96
C VAL A 647 89.55 6.84 -44.11
N GLN A 648 90.77 6.48 -44.53
CA GLN A 648 91.22 5.08 -44.60
C GLN A 648 91.55 4.50 -43.22
N GLU A 649 92.26 5.22 -42.35
CA GLU A 649 92.50 4.74 -40.98
C GLU A 649 91.20 4.76 -40.15
N LYS A 650 90.31 5.73 -40.43
CA LYS A 650 88.93 5.70 -39.91
C LYS A 650 88.10 4.56 -40.49
N ILE A 651 88.23 4.20 -41.77
CA ILE A 651 87.53 3.06 -42.36
C ILE A 651 88.11 1.75 -41.81
N ALA A 652 89.40 1.64 -41.56
CA ALA A 652 89.98 0.45 -40.94
C ALA A 652 89.47 0.28 -39.50
N THR A 653 89.53 1.34 -38.68
CA THR A 653 89.00 1.31 -37.32
C THR A 653 87.48 1.17 -37.28
N GLU A 654 86.73 1.88 -38.12
CA GLU A 654 85.26 1.77 -38.22
C GLU A 654 84.82 0.45 -38.86
N LEU A 655 85.59 -0.17 -39.76
CA LEU A 655 85.32 -1.54 -40.22
C LEU A 655 85.54 -2.55 -39.10
N LEU A 656 86.60 -2.40 -38.29
CA LEU A 656 86.85 -3.27 -37.15
C LEU A 656 85.81 -3.06 -36.04
N ASP A 657 85.36 -1.83 -35.81
CA ASP A 657 84.26 -1.50 -34.89
C ASP A 657 82.91 -1.98 -35.44
N ARG A 658 82.68 -1.89 -36.76
CA ARG A 658 81.51 -2.48 -37.44
C ARG A 658 81.57 -4.00 -37.44
N GLU A 659 82.73 -4.63 -37.54
CA GLU A 659 82.91 -6.09 -37.48
C GLU A 659 82.71 -6.61 -36.06
N GLN A 660 83.24 -5.91 -35.05
CA GLN A 660 82.88 -6.13 -33.64
C GLN A 660 81.39 -5.89 -33.39
N LYS A 661 80.78 -4.89 -34.01
CA LYS A 661 79.34 -4.61 -33.89
C LYS A 661 78.50 -5.66 -34.63
N ILE A 662 79.01 -6.21 -35.73
CA ILE A 662 78.40 -7.33 -36.46
C ILE A 662 78.50 -8.60 -35.64
N THR A 663 79.64 -8.94 -35.02
CA THR A 663 79.73 -10.09 -34.11
C THR A 663 78.88 -9.91 -32.85
N LYS A 664 78.84 -8.70 -32.25
CA LYS A 664 77.91 -8.39 -31.15
C LYS A 664 76.45 -8.50 -31.59
N LEU A 665 76.08 -8.05 -32.78
CA LEU A 665 74.73 -8.19 -33.32
C LEU A 665 74.40 -9.63 -33.74
N GLN A 666 75.35 -10.40 -34.25
CA GLN A 666 75.20 -11.83 -34.52
C GLN A 666 74.95 -12.58 -33.22
N HIS A 667 75.72 -12.31 -32.18
CA HIS A 667 75.52 -12.89 -30.85
C HIS A 667 74.15 -12.50 -30.26
N ILE A 668 73.74 -11.22 -30.40
CA ILE A 668 72.38 -10.78 -29.99
C ILE A 668 71.29 -11.44 -30.85
N ILE A 669 71.52 -11.72 -32.13
CA ILE A 669 70.58 -12.44 -33.01
C ILE A 669 70.53 -13.93 -32.64
N GLU A 670 71.64 -14.53 -32.22
CA GLU A 670 71.72 -15.90 -31.72
C GLU A 670 71.01 -16.04 -30.36
N GLU A 671 71.28 -15.12 -29.43
CA GLU A 671 70.56 -14.98 -28.15
C GLU A 671 69.07 -14.72 -28.38
N GLN A 672 68.69 -13.85 -29.33
CA GLN A 672 67.28 -13.62 -29.68
C GLN A 672 66.63 -14.86 -30.30
N ARG A 673 67.34 -15.62 -31.14
CA ARG A 673 66.83 -16.90 -31.69
C ARG A 673 66.69 -17.98 -30.62
N GLU A 674 67.60 -18.02 -29.64
CA GLU A 674 67.47 -18.93 -28.50
C GLU A 674 66.30 -18.52 -27.58
N ASN A 675 66.11 -17.22 -27.34
CA ASN A 675 64.94 -16.69 -26.64
C ASN A 675 63.62 -16.91 -27.42
N GLU A 676 63.60 -16.74 -28.74
CA GLU A 676 62.44 -17.06 -29.59
C GLU A 676 62.11 -18.55 -29.52
N LYS A 677 63.11 -19.42 -29.62
CA LYS A 677 62.98 -20.88 -29.50
C LYS A 677 62.54 -21.32 -28.09
N SER A 678 62.98 -20.62 -27.04
CA SER A 678 62.54 -20.82 -25.66
C SER A 678 61.09 -20.35 -25.48
N MET A 679 60.73 -19.21 -26.06
CA MET A 679 59.36 -18.68 -26.08
C MET A 679 58.42 -19.62 -26.86
N GLU A 680 58.83 -20.12 -28.03
CA GLU A 680 58.09 -21.10 -28.84
C GLU A 680 57.88 -22.42 -28.08
N GLN A 681 58.90 -22.92 -27.38
CA GLN A 681 58.76 -24.07 -26.49
C GLN A 681 57.78 -23.78 -25.35
N SER A 682 57.85 -22.62 -24.71
CA SER A 682 56.91 -22.24 -23.64
C SER A 682 55.47 -22.09 -24.16
N MET A 683 55.28 -21.52 -25.35
CA MET A 683 53.99 -21.42 -26.02
C MET A 683 53.44 -22.81 -26.36
N THR A 684 54.28 -23.70 -26.89
CA THR A 684 53.92 -25.10 -27.16
C THR A 684 53.56 -25.84 -25.87
N GLN A 685 54.24 -25.57 -24.75
CA GLN A 685 53.86 -26.10 -23.43
C GLN A 685 52.50 -25.57 -22.97
N TYR A 686 52.23 -24.27 -23.09
CA TYR A 686 50.93 -23.69 -22.74
C TYR A 686 49.80 -24.18 -23.66
N GLU A 687 50.05 -24.39 -24.95
CA GLU A 687 49.07 -24.98 -25.87
C GLU A 687 48.79 -26.45 -25.53
N ASN A 688 49.81 -27.23 -25.15
CA ASN A 688 49.64 -28.59 -24.65
C ASN A 688 48.89 -28.64 -23.31
N GLN A 689 49.18 -27.72 -22.38
CA GLN A 689 48.40 -27.57 -21.13
C GLN A 689 46.94 -27.19 -21.43
N LEU A 690 46.71 -26.28 -22.38
CA LEU A 690 45.37 -25.86 -22.80
C LEU A 690 44.62 -27.00 -23.52
N ALA A 691 45.31 -27.83 -24.29
CA ALA A 691 44.76 -29.03 -24.90
C ALA A 691 44.40 -30.08 -23.84
N ALA A 692 45.28 -30.32 -22.85
CA ALA A 692 45.01 -31.18 -21.71
C ALA A 692 43.81 -30.69 -20.88
N LEU A 693 43.72 -29.39 -20.59
CA LEU A 693 42.58 -28.78 -19.90
C LEU A 693 41.28 -28.86 -20.74
N ARG A 694 41.35 -28.70 -22.07
CA ARG A 694 40.19 -28.91 -22.96
C ARG A 694 39.73 -30.37 -22.96
N LEU A 695 40.66 -31.32 -22.95
CA LEU A 695 40.36 -32.75 -22.82
C LEU A 695 39.79 -33.09 -21.44
N GLU A 696 40.30 -32.49 -20.36
CA GLU A 696 39.80 -32.69 -19.00
C GLU A 696 38.41 -32.07 -18.82
N VAL A 697 38.15 -30.86 -19.33
CA VAL A 697 36.79 -30.28 -19.36
C VAL A 697 35.84 -31.15 -20.18
N LYS A 698 36.31 -31.76 -21.28
CA LYS A 698 35.52 -32.74 -22.06
C LYS A 698 35.29 -34.05 -21.29
N ARG A 699 36.28 -34.53 -20.52
CA ARG A 699 36.18 -35.70 -19.63
C ARG A 699 35.19 -35.44 -18.49
N LEU A 700 35.22 -34.25 -17.89
CA LEU A 700 34.33 -33.82 -16.80
C LEU A 700 32.88 -33.67 -17.29
N ARG A 701 32.64 -33.10 -18.48
CA ARG A 701 31.32 -33.13 -19.14
C ARG A 701 30.86 -34.57 -19.41
N ASN A 702 31.75 -35.42 -19.91
CA ASN A 702 31.46 -36.85 -20.10
C ASN A 702 31.34 -37.64 -18.78
N TYR A 703 31.56 -37.01 -17.62
CA TYR A 703 31.40 -37.60 -16.28
C TYR A 703 30.02 -37.35 -15.67
N GLU A 704 29.10 -36.67 -16.38
CA GLU A 704 27.69 -36.50 -16.01
C GLU A 704 26.92 -37.84 -15.84
N GLY A 705 27.51 -38.97 -16.26
CA GLY A 705 26.90 -40.31 -16.15
C GLY A 705 26.82 -40.93 -14.76
N TYR A 706 27.35 -40.29 -13.69
CA TYR A 706 27.45 -40.92 -12.36
C TYR A 706 26.89 -40.12 -11.15
N SER A 707 26.09 -39.08 -11.36
CA SER A 707 25.21 -38.52 -10.33
C SER A 707 23.74 -38.85 -10.64
N LYS A 708 23.17 -39.83 -9.91
CA LYS A 708 21.73 -40.12 -9.94
C LYS A 708 20.95 -39.10 -9.10
N GLU A 709 20.81 -37.87 -9.58
CA GLU A 709 19.79 -36.91 -9.15
C GLU A 709 19.82 -35.70 -10.11
N VAL A 710 18.63 -35.28 -10.57
CA VAL A 710 18.37 -34.19 -11.56
C VAL A 710 18.98 -34.39 -12.97
N PRO A 711 18.16 -34.67 -14.00
CA PRO A 711 18.55 -34.58 -15.40
C PRO A 711 19.07 -33.19 -15.80
N TYR A 712 20.07 -33.13 -16.70
CA TYR A 712 20.60 -31.87 -17.25
C TYR A 712 19.52 -30.94 -17.81
N GLN A 713 18.47 -31.52 -18.40
CA GLN A 713 17.36 -30.78 -19.01
C GLN A 713 16.50 -30.06 -17.96
N ASP A 714 16.30 -30.67 -16.79
CA ASP A 714 15.54 -30.09 -15.68
C ASP A 714 16.35 -28.94 -15.04
N LEU A 715 17.66 -29.15 -14.84
CA LEU A 715 18.59 -28.10 -14.39
C LEU A 715 18.67 -26.92 -15.37
N HIS A 716 18.57 -27.18 -16.67
CA HIS A 716 18.51 -26.13 -17.69
C HIS A 716 17.21 -25.31 -17.61
N THR A 717 16.06 -25.96 -17.37
CA THR A 717 14.81 -25.24 -17.11
C THR A 717 14.84 -24.46 -15.79
N GLU A 718 15.40 -25.02 -14.71
CA GLU A 718 15.55 -24.31 -13.43
C GLU A 718 16.44 -23.06 -13.58
N LEU A 719 17.56 -23.16 -14.30
CA LEU A 719 18.41 -22.01 -14.63
C LEU A 719 17.65 -20.94 -15.44
N LEU A 720 16.80 -21.33 -16.38
CA LEU A 720 16.01 -20.40 -17.18
C LEU A 720 14.89 -19.72 -16.36
N GLU A 721 14.21 -20.46 -15.48
CA GLU A 721 13.22 -19.92 -14.55
C GLU A 721 13.86 -18.97 -13.54
N LEU A 722 15.00 -19.32 -12.95
CA LEU A 722 15.78 -18.44 -12.07
C LEU A 722 16.24 -17.18 -12.81
N HIS A 723 16.67 -17.29 -14.07
CA HIS A 723 17.04 -16.12 -14.88
C HIS A 723 15.84 -15.19 -15.12
N MET A 724 14.67 -15.74 -15.43
CA MET A 724 13.43 -14.97 -15.62
C MET A 724 12.92 -14.35 -14.32
N GLN A 725 13.07 -15.03 -13.18
CA GLN A 725 12.81 -14.45 -11.85
C GLN A 725 13.76 -13.29 -11.54
N VAL A 726 15.06 -13.44 -11.79
CA VAL A 726 16.07 -12.39 -11.58
C VAL A 726 15.80 -11.18 -12.49
N GLU A 727 15.43 -11.37 -13.75
CA GLU A 727 14.96 -10.28 -14.62
C GLU A 727 13.74 -9.56 -14.03
N THR A 728 12.75 -10.32 -13.55
CA THR A 728 11.48 -9.77 -13.03
C THR A 728 11.73 -8.95 -11.76
N LEU A 729 12.47 -9.51 -10.80
CA LEU A 729 12.89 -8.81 -9.58
C LEU A 729 13.78 -7.60 -9.88
N SER A 730 14.57 -7.61 -10.97
CA SER A 730 15.35 -6.46 -11.44
C SER A 730 14.45 -5.33 -11.97
N ARG A 731 13.40 -5.66 -12.74
CA ARG A 731 12.38 -4.72 -13.23
C ARG A 731 11.56 -4.13 -12.07
N GLU A 732 11.15 -4.95 -11.11
CA GLU A 732 10.45 -4.50 -9.91
C GLU A 732 11.34 -3.59 -9.04
N ARG A 733 12.61 -3.96 -8.85
CA ARG A 733 13.60 -3.14 -8.12
C ARG A 733 13.80 -1.77 -8.76
N THR A 734 13.91 -1.68 -10.10
CA THR A 734 14.07 -0.36 -10.75
C THR A 734 12.80 0.47 -10.66
N ALA A 735 11.61 -0.13 -10.78
CA ALA A 735 10.34 0.55 -10.54
C ALA A 735 10.21 1.08 -9.10
N LEU A 736 10.57 0.27 -8.10
CA LEU A 736 10.58 0.66 -6.68
C LEU A 736 11.59 1.77 -6.38
N VAL A 737 12.78 1.74 -6.98
CA VAL A 737 13.79 2.81 -6.83
C VAL A 737 13.29 4.13 -7.42
N THR A 738 12.68 4.12 -8.61
CA THR A 738 12.08 5.31 -9.21
C THR A 738 10.88 5.83 -8.40
N ALA A 739 10.05 4.94 -7.86
CA ALA A 739 8.94 5.30 -6.97
C ALA A 739 9.39 5.85 -5.60
N ALA A 740 10.54 5.40 -5.09
CA ALA A 740 11.16 5.97 -3.89
C ALA A 740 11.72 7.37 -4.16
N ALA A 741 12.41 7.55 -5.31
CA ALA A 741 12.95 8.85 -5.72
C ALA A 741 11.84 9.90 -5.95
N SER A 742 10.71 9.53 -6.56
CA SER A 742 9.58 10.45 -6.75
C SER A 742 8.89 10.82 -5.43
N ARG A 743 8.77 9.89 -4.48
CA ARG A 743 8.29 10.20 -3.11
C ARG A 743 9.25 11.11 -2.35
N ALA A 744 10.57 10.92 -2.47
CA ALA A 744 11.56 11.79 -1.85
C ALA A 744 11.43 13.24 -2.35
N LEU A 745 11.31 13.44 -3.67
CA LEU A 745 11.06 14.75 -4.28
C LEU A 745 9.70 15.36 -3.89
N MET A 746 8.68 14.53 -3.63
CA MET A 746 7.39 15.00 -3.11
C MET A 746 7.53 15.50 -1.65
N LEU A 747 8.21 14.73 -0.80
CA LEU A 747 8.44 15.09 0.60
C LEU A 747 9.28 16.37 0.72
N GLU A 748 10.34 16.51 -0.09
CA GLU A 748 11.15 17.74 -0.14
C GLU A 748 10.32 18.98 -0.54
N ARG A 749 9.35 18.84 -1.46
CA ARG A 749 8.41 19.92 -1.81
C ARG A 749 7.47 20.27 -0.65
N HIS A 750 6.97 19.27 0.08
CA HIS A 750 6.14 19.49 1.27
C HIS A 750 6.93 20.14 2.42
N GLU A 751 8.18 19.73 2.63
CA GLU A 751 9.09 20.32 3.62
C GLU A 751 9.35 21.80 3.32
N ARG A 752 9.76 22.13 2.09
CA ARG A 752 9.91 23.53 1.63
C ARG A 752 8.62 24.35 1.80
N SER A 753 7.45 23.75 1.58
CA SER A 753 6.15 24.43 1.78
C SER A 753 5.84 24.64 3.25
N ALA A 754 6.08 23.63 4.11
CA ALA A 754 5.91 23.73 5.55
C ALA A 754 6.86 24.77 6.17
N ASP A 755 8.07 24.92 5.62
CA ASP A 755 9.04 25.93 6.01
C ASP A 755 8.55 27.35 5.66
N LEU A 756 7.96 27.55 4.47
CA LEU A 756 7.30 28.81 4.09
C LEU A 756 6.10 29.14 4.97
N PHE A 757 5.22 28.17 5.26
CA PHE A 757 4.14 28.35 6.23
C PHE A 757 4.69 28.70 7.63
N SER A 758 5.76 28.04 8.07
CA SER A 758 6.39 28.30 9.38
C SER A 758 7.04 29.69 9.48
N ARG A 759 7.54 30.23 8.35
CA ARG A 759 8.03 31.61 8.26
C ARG A 759 6.88 32.61 8.27
N MET A 760 5.82 32.36 7.50
CA MET A 760 4.62 33.22 7.46
C MET A 760 3.90 33.27 8.81
N VAL A 761 3.82 32.15 9.53
CA VAL A 761 3.24 32.09 10.88
C VAL A 761 4.10 32.82 11.91
N ARG A 762 5.44 32.80 11.78
CA ARG A 762 6.32 33.67 12.57
C ARG A 762 6.07 35.13 12.26
N ALA A 763 6.19 35.55 10.99
CA ALA A 763 5.94 36.94 10.59
C ALA A 763 4.57 37.47 11.02
N ARG A 764 3.52 36.63 11.04
CA ARG A 764 2.21 36.99 11.62
C ARG A 764 2.21 37.19 13.13
N ARG A 765 2.96 36.39 13.90
CA ARG A 765 3.14 36.61 15.35
C ARG A 765 4.00 37.84 15.63
N ASP A 766 5.04 38.04 14.83
CA ASP A 766 5.94 39.19 14.97
C ASP A 766 5.18 40.50 14.68
N LEU A 767 4.34 40.51 13.64
CA LEU A 767 3.38 41.60 13.37
C LEU A 767 2.31 41.77 14.46
N ALA A 768 1.74 40.67 14.98
CA ALA A 768 0.77 40.75 16.07
C ALA A 768 1.38 41.35 17.34
N ALA A 769 2.58 40.91 17.73
CA ALA A 769 3.30 41.45 18.89
C ALA A 769 3.68 42.93 18.73
N LEU A 770 3.95 43.39 17.50
CA LEU A 770 4.17 44.82 17.20
C LEU A 770 2.88 45.66 17.31
N LEU A 771 1.71 45.06 17.06
CA LEU A 771 0.40 45.72 17.17
C LEU A 771 -0.13 45.70 18.61
N ASP A 772 -0.03 44.56 19.31
CA ASP A 772 -0.44 44.41 20.72
C ASP A 772 0.38 45.32 21.66
N ALA A 773 1.57 45.75 21.24
CA ALA A 773 2.45 46.63 22.01
C ALA A 773 2.23 48.15 21.81
N ARG A 774 1.35 48.59 20.88
CA ARG A 774 1.10 50.02 20.62
C ARG A 774 -0.33 50.31 20.18
N SER A 775 -1.00 51.22 20.89
CA SER A 775 -2.30 51.78 20.49
C SER A 775 -2.24 52.79 19.34
N GLU A 776 -1.05 53.25 18.95
CA GLU A 776 -0.85 54.20 17.87
C GLU A 776 0.44 53.85 17.09
N PRO A 777 0.39 53.69 15.76
CA PRO A 777 1.55 53.30 14.97
C PRO A 777 2.55 54.47 14.88
N PRO A 778 3.87 54.24 15.08
CA PRO A 778 4.85 55.26 14.74
C PRO A 778 4.81 55.55 13.23
N PRO A 779 5.16 56.76 12.78
CA PRO A 779 5.43 56.99 11.37
C PRO A 779 6.54 56.03 10.92
N LEU A 780 6.20 55.12 10.01
CA LEU A 780 7.17 54.24 9.38
C LEU A 780 8.01 55.09 8.43
N ASP A 781 9.33 54.84 8.40
CA ASP A 781 10.20 55.35 7.34
C ASP A 781 9.62 54.91 5.98
N ASP A 782 9.45 55.86 5.05
CA ASP A 782 8.90 55.63 3.72
C ASP A 782 9.66 54.51 2.99
N ASN A 783 10.97 54.35 3.23
CA ASN A 783 11.73 53.22 2.71
C ASN A 783 11.24 51.87 3.26
N ALA A 784 11.03 51.78 4.58
CA ALA A 784 10.55 50.55 5.22
C ALA A 784 9.12 50.23 4.79
N GLN A 785 8.26 51.25 4.63
CA GLN A 785 6.89 51.07 4.11
C GLN A 785 6.89 50.69 2.62
N ALA A 786 7.82 51.21 1.81
CA ALA A 786 8.00 50.82 0.41
C ALA A 786 8.61 49.42 0.25
N GLU A 787 9.50 48.98 1.14
CA GLU A 787 10.00 47.59 1.17
C GLU A 787 8.92 46.61 1.64
N ALA A 788 8.18 46.93 2.70
CA ALA A 788 7.03 46.13 3.14
C ALA A 788 5.99 46.01 2.01
N SER A 789 5.68 47.10 1.32
CA SER A 789 4.73 47.10 0.18
C SER A 789 5.24 46.28 -1.00
N ARG A 790 6.53 46.35 -1.34
CA ARG A 790 7.16 45.53 -2.40
C ARG A 790 7.19 44.04 -2.02
N SER A 791 7.53 43.72 -0.77
CA SER A 791 7.53 42.36 -0.23
C SER A 791 6.13 41.74 -0.23
N LEU A 792 5.13 42.48 0.26
CA LEU A 792 3.73 42.06 0.30
C LEU A 792 3.15 41.91 -1.12
N SER A 793 3.50 42.80 -2.05
CA SER A 793 3.15 42.67 -3.47
C SER A 793 3.75 41.41 -4.11
N SER A 794 5.03 41.10 -3.80
CA SER A 794 5.71 39.89 -4.25
C SER A 794 5.07 38.61 -3.68
N MET A 795 4.69 38.63 -2.39
CA MET A 795 3.93 37.55 -1.77
C MET A 795 2.55 37.37 -2.42
N CYS A 796 1.84 38.46 -2.73
CA CYS A 796 0.55 38.41 -3.43
C CYS A 796 0.68 37.87 -4.86
N ALA A 797 1.74 38.23 -5.59
CA ALA A 797 2.02 37.65 -6.91
C ALA A 797 2.28 36.14 -6.83
N SER A 798 3.15 35.70 -5.91
CA SER A 798 3.43 34.28 -5.67
C SER A 798 2.18 33.49 -5.22
N ALA A 799 1.30 34.11 -4.43
CA ALA A 799 0.00 33.55 -4.07
C ALA A 799 -0.96 33.44 -5.28
N ALA A 800 -0.97 34.43 -6.18
CA ALA A 800 -1.76 34.40 -7.41
C ALA A 800 -1.26 33.33 -8.40
N ASP A 801 0.05 33.17 -8.55
CA ASP A 801 0.68 32.14 -9.39
C ASP A 801 0.37 30.73 -8.86
N THR A 802 0.58 30.50 -7.56
CA THR A 802 0.27 29.19 -6.93
C THR A 802 -1.23 28.88 -6.97
N TRP A 803 -2.12 29.86 -6.80
CA TRP A 803 -3.56 29.69 -6.99
C TRP A 803 -3.95 29.39 -8.45
N THR A 804 -3.20 29.92 -9.41
CA THR A 804 -3.42 29.67 -10.84
C THR A 804 -2.92 28.29 -11.25
N ALA A 805 -1.76 27.86 -10.74
CA ALA A 805 -1.27 26.49 -10.86
C ALA A 805 -2.24 25.47 -10.23
N LEU A 806 -2.79 25.77 -9.04
CA LEU A 806 -3.79 24.91 -8.39
C LEU A 806 -5.08 24.79 -9.20
N ARG A 807 -5.54 25.88 -9.84
CA ARG A 807 -6.68 25.83 -10.78
C ARG A 807 -6.36 24.99 -12.02
N ALA A 808 -5.16 25.12 -12.59
CA ALA A 808 -4.72 24.33 -13.74
C ALA A 808 -4.66 22.83 -13.41
N GLU A 809 -4.12 22.46 -12.24
CA GLU A 809 -4.09 21.07 -11.77
C GLU A 809 -5.49 20.54 -11.47
N ARG A 810 -6.38 21.32 -10.83
CA ARG A 810 -7.78 20.93 -10.65
C ARG A 810 -8.49 20.67 -11.99
N ALA A 811 -8.23 21.49 -13.01
CA ALA A 811 -8.73 21.28 -14.36
C ALA A 811 -8.06 20.08 -15.08
N ARG A 812 -6.84 19.69 -14.71
CA ARG A 812 -6.19 18.45 -15.19
C ARG A 812 -6.81 17.22 -14.53
N VAL A 813 -7.06 17.25 -13.22
CA VAL A 813 -7.72 16.18 -12.46
C VAL A 813 -9.13 15.95 -13.00
N LEU A 814 -9.97 16.98 -13.15
CA LEU A 814 -11.34 16.84 -13.69
C LEU A 814 -11.37 16.23 -15.12
N ARG A 815 -10.35 16.53 -15.95
CA ARG A 815 -10.21 15.90 -17.28
C ARG A 815 -9.80 14.42 -17.19
N LEU A 816 -8.94 14.06 -16.24
CA LEU A 816 -8.56 12.66 -15.99
C LEU A 816 -9.71 11.85 -15.38
N GLU A 817 -10.48 12.42 -14.44
CA GLU A 817 -11.69 11.79 -13.88
C GLU A 817 -12.72 11.51 -14.98
N SER A 818 -12.93 12.46 -15.89
CA SER A 818 -13.79 12.29 -17.07
C SER A 818 -13.28 11.18 -18.01
N ALA A 819 -11.97 11.15 -18.30
CA ALA A 819 -11.36 10.11 -19.13
C ALA A 819 -11.45 8.71 -18.51
N VAL A 820 -11.21 8.58 -17.19
CA VAL A 820 -11.36 7.32 -16.45
C VAL A 820 -12.82 6.87 -16.41
N LEU A 821 -13.78 7.80 -16.25
CA LEU A 821 -15.21 7.48 -16.35
C LEU A 821 -15.54 6.93 -17.74
N ALA A 822 -15.11 7.60 -18.81
CA ALA A 822 -15.33 7.16 -20.18
C ALA A 822 -14.72 5.77 -20.46
N GLN A 823 -13.49 5.53 -20.00
CA GLN A 823 -12.82 4.22 -20.11
C GLN A 823 -13.58 3.14 -19.32
N SER A 824 -14.09 3.44 -18.12
CA SER A 824 -14.88 2.49 -17.33
C SER A 824 -16.19 2.10 -18.02
N LEU A 825 -16.88 3.07 -18.65
CA LEU A 825 -18.09 2.83 -19.44
C LEU A 825 -17.81 2.04 -20.73
N GLN A 826 -16.63 2.23 -21.35
CA GLN A 826 -16.20 1.42 -22.48
C GLN A 826 -15.90 -0.02 -22.06
N LEU A 827 -15.14 -0.23 -20.98
CA LEU A 827 -14.87 -1.57 -20.44
C LEU A 827 -16.15 -2.31 -20.03
N GLU A 828 -17.17 -1.59 -19.53
CA GLU A 828 -18.47 -2.20 -19.25
C GLU A 828 -19.21 -2.65 -20.53
N ARG A 829 -19.14 -1.85 -21.62
CA ARG A 829 -19.69 -2.24 -22.93
C ARG A 829 -18.96 -3.45 -23.51
N GLU A 830 -17.63 -3.46 -23.45
CA GLU A 830 -16.79 -4.58 -23.89
C GLU A 830 -17.05 -5.84 -23.06
N GLY A 831 -17.24 -5.71 -21.74
CA GLY A 831 -17.64 -6.81 -20.86
C GLY A 831 -19.02 -7.40 -21.21
N ARG A 832 -20.00 -6.55 -21.53
CA ARG A 832 -21.32 -6.98 -22.03
C ARG A 832 -21.20 -7.73 -23.36
N VAL A 833 -20.39 -7.23 -24.30
CA VAL A 833 -20.11 -7.88 -25.60
C VAL A 833 -19.39 -9.21 -25.41
N ARG A 834 -18.35 -9.28 -24.56
CA ARG A 834 -17.63 -10.52 -24.23
C ARG A 834 -18.59 -11.57 -23.65
N THR A 835 -19.43 -11.18 -22.69
CA THR A 835 -20.46 -12.06 -22.11
C THR A 835 -21.45 -12.56 -23.18
N GLN A 836 -21.81 -11.73 -24.16
CA GLN A 836 -22.69 -12.13 -25.27
C GLN A 836 -22.01 -13.10 -26.23
N LEU A 837 -20.72 -12.92 -26.51
CA LEU A 837 -19.91 -13.82 -27.34
C LEU A 837 -19.66 -15.16 -26.63
N GLU A 838 -19.39 -15.16 -25.32
CA GLU A 838 -19.29 -16.36 -24.49
C GLU A 838 -20.60 -17.15 -24.48
N ARG A 839 -21.75 -16.47 -24.37
CA ARG A 839 -23.07 -17.11 -24.49
C ARG A 839 -23.30 -17.71 -25.88
N ARG A 840 -22.92 -17.00 -26.96
CA ARG A 840 -22.99 -17.54 -28.34
C ARG A 840 -22.08 -18.75 -28.52
N ARG A 841 -20.83 -18.67 -28.06
CA ARG A 841 -19.88 -19.79 -28.05
C ARG A 841 -20.45 -21.00 -27.31
N ALA A 842 -20.98 -20.80 -26.10
CA ALA A 842 -21.58 -21.88 -25.31
C ALA A 842 -22.93 -22.41 -25.87
N ILE A 843 -23.54 -21.74 -26.86
CA ILE A 843 -24.65 -22.28 -27.65
C ILE A 843 -24.10 -23.11 -28.81
N LEU A 844 -23.14 -22.57 -29.57
CA LEU A 844 -22.48 -23.26 -30.68
C LEU A 844 -21.77 -24.55 -30.23
N GLU A 845 -21.10 -24.54 -29.07
CA GLU A 845 -20.51 -25.75 -28.47
C GLU A 845 -21.58 -26.81 -28.13
N ARG A 846 -22.79 -26.39 -27.71
CA ARG A 846 -23.93 -27.29 -27.50
C ARG A 846 -24.63 -27.69 -28.79
N GLU A 847 -24.41 -27.00 -29.90
CA GLU A 847 -24.89 -27.40 -31.23
C GLU A 847 -23.92 -28.40 -31.86
N VAL A 848 -22.61 -28.13 -31.80
CA VAL A 848 -21.53 -29.05 -32.20
C VAL A 848 -21.59 -30.36 -31.41
N MET A 849 -21.79 -30.34 -30.10
CA MET A 849 -21.96 -31.57 -29.32
C MET A 849 -23.24 -32.34 -29.68
N ARG A 850 -24.30 -31.67 -30.16
CA ARG A 850 -25.51 -32.36 -30.67
C ARG A 850 -25.29 -32.93 -32.05
N THR A 851 -24.71 -32.19 -33.00
CA THR A 851 -24.41 -32.73 -34.34
C THR A 851 -23.38 -33.86 -34.31
N HIS A 852 -22.48 -33.91 -33.32
CA HIS A 852 -21.62 -35.08 -33.07
C HIS A 852 -22.34 -36.28 -32.42
N GLN A 853 -23.46 -36.08 -31.70
CA GLN A 853 -24.30 -37.17 -31.22
C GLN A 853 -25.24 -37.68 -32.31
N ASP A 854 -25.91 -36.79 -33.04
CA ASP A 854 -26.80 -37.13 -34.16
C ASP A 854 -25.99 -37.74 -35.34
N GLY A 855 -24.75 -37.30 -35.53
CA GLY A 855 -23.80 -37.81 -36.54
C GLY A 855 -23.17 -39.18 -36.23
N ALA A 856 -23.47 -39.79 -35.08
CA ALA A 856 -22.88 -41.07 -34.66
C ALA A 856 -23.40 -42.30 -35.45
N SER A 857 -24.11 -42.09 -36.57
CA SER A 857 -24.82 -43.13 -37.33
C SER A 857 -24.51 -43.19 -38.84
N HIS A 858 -23.41 -42.59 -39.33
CA HIS A 858 -22.80 -43.02 -40.60
C HIS A 858 -21.31 -42.64 -40.76
N PRO A 859 -20.38 -43.59 -40.95
CA PRO A 859 -18.99 -43.29 -41.28
C PRO A 859 -18.84 -43.07 -42.81
N ALA A 860 -18.96 -41.82 -43.26
CA ALA A 860 -18.80 -41.46 -44.67
C ALA A 860 -17.68 -40.41 -44.86
N VAL A 861 -16.64 -40.87 -45.56
CA VAL A 861 -15.43 -40.16 -46.00
C VAL A 861 -15.68 -38.77 -46.59
N VAL A 862 -14.90 -37.76 -46.16
CA VAL A 862 -14.10 -36.84 -47.01
C VAL A 862 -13.19 -35.96 -46.14
N ASN A 863 -11.95 -35.71 -46.59
CA ASN A 863 -10.94 -34.87 -45.92
C ASN A 863 -10.57 -33.66 -46.84
N PRO A 864 -9.69 -32.71 -46.48
CA PRO A 864 -10.09 -31.31 -46.35
C PRO A 864 -9.59 -30.40 -47.49
N ILE A 865 -10.30 -29.30 -47.75
CA ILE A 865 -9.90 -28.30 -48.77
C ILE A 865 -10.00 -26.86 -48.24
N ARG A 866 -8.86 -26.16 -48.37
CA ARG A 866 -8.64 -24.69 -48.37
C ARG A 866 -8.84 -23.88 -47.08
N ASN A 867 -7.70 -23.43 -46.56
CA ASN A 867 -7.51 -22.11 -45.96
C ASN A 867 -8.20 -20.97 -46.75
N SER A 868 -8.54 -19.89 -46.07
CA SER A 868 -8.66 -18.56 -46.67
C SER A 868 -8.01 -17.52 -45.77
N ASN A 869 -6.90 -16.94 -46.25
CA ASN A 869 -6.21 -15.85 -45.56
C ASN A 869 -7.03 -14.56 -45.69
N CYS A 870 -7.49 -14.01 -44.58
CA CYS A 870 -8.01 -12.63 -44.50
C CYS A 870 -7.26 -11.86 -43.41
N GLY A 871 -5.97 -11.62 -43.64
CA GLY A 871 -5.23 -10.63 -42.85
C GLY A 871 -5.71 -9.22 -43.21
N HIS A 872 -6.08 -8.44 -42.21
CA HIS A 872 -6.34 -7.00 -42.34
C HIS A 872 -5.50 -6.25 -41.32
N SER A 873 -4.34 -5.76 -41.78
CA SER A 873 -3.61 -4.71 -41.10
C SER A 873 -4.38 -3.40 -41.20
N TRP A 874 -4.65 -2.75 -40.08
CA TRP A 874 -4.94 -1.33 -40.01
C TRP A 874 -3.93 -0.67 -39.08
N THR A 875 -3.51 0.53 -39.46
CA THR A 875 -2.57 1.41 -38.74
C THR A 875 -3.22 2.06 -37.53
#